data_AF-A0A831U5Q4-F1
#
_entry.id   AF-A0A831U5Q4-F1
#
_cell.length_a   1.000
_cell.length_b   1.000
_cell.length_c   1.000
_cell.angle_alpha   90.00
_cell.angle_beta   90.00
_cell.angle_gamma   90.00
#
_symmetry.space_group_name_H-M   'P 1'
#
loop_
_entity.id
_entity.type
_entity.pdbx_description
1 polymer ?
#
loop_
_entity_poly.entity_id
_entity_poly.type
_entity_poly.pdbx_seq_one_letter_code
_entity_poly.pdbx_strand_id
1 'polypeptide(L)'
;KEQLATDDGRMRMVRSALPGAGEWRHQWADGGRTGIGDESRLTMPLELLWFGGPGPDRMMDRHLRTAAPLSVAGRVFVTGEHDLIAFDAYTGRELWTRPMRGLARRNVMWTASNIVAGDTELYVALGPACYCIDQATGRLLATFAMPEEVSNTPAPWGYVELADGMLLGSCLANSALFALDKYDAALRWTWMPEHKVSLPAIAHGGGRVFCLNTGPVDHEARRRGIVQKPVRTLVALDLATGAEAWRATDVPATPQDHVQYANGVVSVYANVAYDAATGAELWRRVVNPERPPLIHGDWIIAQPHAFHLRTGEQRMAADPVTGAEEPWEYIQSYGCGGVAGCETMLFFRSGVAGFYDFGSEGTTTFGGLRVGCAINMTPANGLVIMPESSSGCTCSYNFQTCAALAPANDRPAPWFVFAGRTSSAAPPEAYLNLGAPGDRLDADGRRWLSVPRPILGGAAPVALHCDGDYFRQPSESTLADMDKPWLYGSGVHNPGRITIDLVGLKPIEALPCGTPMVCDGKLDGMLLANGTPAPISLSFSSGLDREARAYLRYDDASLYVAIITQAEEPGWATANDGDTPGGGTSIPANGSSDARVWEDDSWELYLSDGARKACVHLGISASGARFDGLWDYTAFDALHGLDRSWTGVWESGVSAEGNRMVTEFAVPFTTLEAAGLDRDTLCMNLIGTGPGDLGSPDFLSVQPDGFSAHWQGAIEAPTAGAYTLTLRTDGDAVLRLDGESVIQHKGTGEPAESSVEAAFEAGVKRTLDVVYHEGDGPAIVQILWSGPGIEKSVVPAGALSTPNGAPGLAAAYRNRWYEDPVLERIDPALDFEWPAVDLKAPKAELRSHGRIRPQRCETFLPVSFGPATVDHAYTVRLHFAEIDPLSPASVCSTWPSRAKPSSTTSTSRKPRTAHASPSSESSPALPSTTTPKSPSNSPCKALQMACRLSSTPSNSKPGSSAPGYTQITPSDHGSSSRGAPRD
;
A
#
# COMPACT_ATOMS: atom_id res chain seq x y z
N LYS A 1 1.51 -19.93 37.32
CA LYS A 1 1.62 -19.83 38.80
C LYS A 1 2.32 -18.52 39.15
N GLU A 2 2.00 -17.91 40.29
CA GLU A 2 2.74 -16.75 40.80
C GLU A 2 3.66 -17.20 41.93
N GLN A 3 4.87 -16.66 41.99
CA GLN A 3 5.85 -16.90 43.06
C GLN A 3 6.36 -15.56 43.59
N LEU A 4 6.40 -15.42 44.91
CA LEU A 4 7.06 -14.29 45.57
C LEU A 4 8.52 -14.67 45.83
N ALA A 5 9.43 -14.08 45.06
CA ALA A 5 10.86 -14.09 45.33
C ALA A 5 11.25 -12.83 46.11
N THR A 6 12.27 -12.93 46.96
CA THR A 6 12.85 -11.77 47.66
C THR A 6 14.27 -11.57 47.17
N ASP A 7 14.56 -10.40 46.63
CA ASP A 7 15.82 -10.07 45.94
C ASP A 7 16.23 -8.64 46.31
N ASP A 8 17.46 -8.43 46.80
CA ASP A 8 17.95 -7.18 47.41
C ASP A 8 16.93 -6.46 48.34
N GLY A 9 16.24 -7.22 49.18
CA GLY A 9 15.25 -6.71 50.13
C GLY A 9 13.92 -6.25 49.51
N ARG A 10 13.70 -6.48 48.21
CA ARG A 10 12.45 -6.20 47.49
C ARG A 10 11.70 -7.50 47.22
N MET A 11 10.37 -7.49 47.33
CA MET A 11 9.55 -8.59 46.82
C MET A 11 9.36 -8.45 45.32
N ARG A 12 9.67 -9.52 44.58
CA ARG A 12 9.43 -9.68 43.15
C ARG A 12 8.39 -10.77 42.94
N MET A 13 7.26 -10.42 42.33
CA MET A 13 6.29 -11.41 41.87
C MET A 13 6.73 -11.95 40.51
N VAL A 14 7.05 -13.24 40.43
CA VAL A 14 7.39 -13.94 39.19
C VAL A 14 6.15 -14.70 38.70
N ARG A 15 5.75 -14.46 37.46
CA ARG A 15 4.66 -15.19 36.79
C ARG A 15 5.25 -16.24 35.86
N SER A 16 4.59 -17.39 35.76
CA SER A 16 4.76 -18.31 34.62
C SER A 16 4.29 -17.64 33.33
N ALA A 17 4.76 -18.13 32.17
CA ALA A 17 4.20 -17.77 30.87
C ALA A 17 2.67 -17.95 30.85
N LEU A 18 1.98 -17.09 30.08
CA LEU A 18 0.53 -17.14 29.91
C LEU A 18 0.18 -18.24 28.89
N PRO A 19 -0.84 -19.10 29.12
CA PRO A 19 -1.22 -20.12 28.15
C PRO A 19 -1.60 -19.49 26.79
N GLY A 20 -0.96 -19.95 25.72
CA GLY A 20 -1.12 -19.42 24.35
C GLY A 20 -0.34 -18.14 24.03
N ALA A 21 0.41 -17.58 24.99
CA ALA A 21 1.29 -16.44 24.69
C ALA A 21 2.49 -16.93 23.88
N GLY A 22 2.71 -16.30 22.74
CA GLY A 22 3.81 -16.62 21.82
C GLY A 22 5.03 -15.73 22.03
N GLU A 23 6.07 -15.95 21.22
CA GLU A 23 7.33 -15.24 21.32
C GLU A 23 7.90 -14.82 19.96
N TRP A 24 8.48 -13.62 19.90
CA TRP A 24 9.09 -13.08 18.69
C TRP A 24 10.62 -13.11 18.82
N ARG A 25 11.24 -14.17 18.31
CA ARG A 25 12.64 -14.53 18.59
C ARG A 25 13.64 -14.09 17.52
N HIS A 26 13.18 -13.82 16.30
CA HIS A 26 13.99 -13.39 15.15
C HIS A 26 13.21 -12.37 14.28
N GLN A 27 13.81 -11.87 13.19
CA GLN A 27 13.25 -10.87 12.26
C GLN A 27 11.83 -11.19 11.78
N TRP A 28 11.52 -12.48 11.60
CA TRP A 28 10.31 -12.99 10.96
C TRP A 28 9.55 -13.96 11.87
N ALA A 29 9.40 -13.56 13.14
CA ALA A 29 8.97 -14.38 14.29
C ALA A 29 9.96 -15.50 14.65
N ASP A 30 10.16 -16.43 13.73
CA ASP A 30 10.90 -17.68 13.88
C ASP A 30 11.99 -17.88 12.81
N GLY A 31 12.67 -19.03 12.89
CA GLY A 31 13.74 -19.44 11.97
C GLY A 31 13.27 -20.06 10.64
N GLY A 32 12.03 -20.54 10.57
CA GLY A 32 11.33 -20.85 9.32
C GLY A 32 10.89 -19.58 8.57
N ARG A 33 10.85 -18.45 9.29
CA ARG A 33 10.59 -17.10 8.80
C ARG A 33 9.19 -16.90 8.23
N THR A 34 8.22 -17.54 8.88
CA THR A 34 6.77 -17.41 8.62
C THR A 34 6.29 -15.96 8.63
N GLY A 35 6.88 -15.11 9.50
CA GLY A 35 6.36 -13.78 9.82
C GLY A 35 5.08 -13.80 10.66
N ILE A 36 4.66 -14.98 11.14
CA ILE A 36 3.50 -15.22 11.99
C ILE A 36 3.98 -15.87 13.29
N GLY A 37 3.84 -15.18 14.42
CA GLY A 37 4.20 -15.74 15.74
C GLY A 37 3.13 -16.70 16.27
N ASP A 38 3.54 -17.62 17.16
CA ASP A 38 2.69 -18.60 17.85
C ASP A 38 1.73 -18.02 18.91
N GLU A 39 1.60 -16.69 18.93
CA GLU A 39 0.73 -15.94 19.81
C GLU A 39 -0.74 -16.16 19.45
N SER A 40 -1.52 -16.67 20.39
CA SER A 40 -2.91 -17.08 20.20
C SER A 40 -3.87 -16.50 21.25
N ARG A 41 -3.39 -15.64 22.16
CA ARG A 41 -4.23 -14.93 23.14
C ARG A 41 -4.72 -13.58 22.65
N LEU A 42 -4.06 -13.03 21.63
CA LEU A 42 -4.39 -11.72 21.10
C LEU A 42 -5.70 -11.81 20.30
N THR A 43 -6.74 -11.16 20.79
CA THR A 43 -8.01 -11.01 20.08
C THR A 43 -8.51 -9.59 20.23
N MET A 44 -9.27 -9.09 19.26
CA MET A 44 -10.00 -7.85 19.46
C MET A 44 -11.14 -8.01 20.48
N PRO A 45 -11.50 -6.97 21.26
CA PRO A 45 -10.87 -5.65 21.34
C PRO A 45 -9.52 -5.66 22.07
N LEU A 46 -8.58 -4.84 21.58
CA LEU A 46 -7.33 -4.52 22.27
C LEU A 46 -7.44 -3.21 23.07
N GLU A 47 -6.62 -3.07 24.12
CA GLU A 47 -6.44 -1.83 24.86
C GLU A 47 -5.00 -1.47 25.17
N LEU A 48 -4.74 -0.18 25.35
CA LEU A 48 -3.43 0.36 25.71
C LEU A 48 -3.06 -0.01 27.14
N LEU A 49 -2.13 -0.96 27.30
CA LEU A 49 -1.62 -1.38 28.61
C LEU A 49 -0.66 -0.33 29.18
N TRP A 50 0.25 0.18 28.36
CA TRP A 50 1.18 1.25 28.68
C TRP A 50 1.66 1.98 27.43
N PHE A 51 2.10 3.23 27.61
CA PHE A 51 2.90 3.99 26.65
C PHE A 51 4.04 4.68 27.40
N GLY A 52 5.20 4.81 26.77
CA GLY A 52 6.37 5.46 27.38
C GLY A 52 7.67 5.18 26.63
N GLY A 53 8.78 5.19 27.37
CA GLY A 53 10.09 4.90 26.80
C GLY A 53 10.28 3.45 26.34
N PRO A 54 11.34 3.14 25.57
CA PRO A 54 12.35 4.06 25.04
C PRO A 54 11.80 5.18 24.14
N GLY A 55 12.37 6.39 24.27
CA GLY A 55 12.02 7.55 23.45
C GLY A 55 12.86 7.64 22.15
N PRO A 56 12.51 8.58 21.25
CA PRO A 56 13.10 8.65 19.90
C PRO A 56 14.61 8.91 19.90
N ASP A 57 15.16 9.59 20.92
CA ASP A 57 16.56 10.05 21.00
C ASP A 57 17.63 8.95 20.84
N ARG A 58 17.28 7.66 21.02
CA ARG A 58 18.17 6.50 20.80
C ARG A 58 17.72 5.59 19.65
N MET A 59 16.53 5.81 19.10
CA MET A 59 15.95 4.96 18.05
C MET A 59 16.50 5.35 16.68
N MET A 60 16.66 4.37 15.82
CA MET A 60 16.98 4.58 14.41
C MET A 60 15.73 5.05 13.64
N ASP A 61 15.90 5.99 12.71
CA ASP A 61 14.83 6.46 11.83
C ASP A 61 14.23 5.27 11.03
N ARG A 62 12.89 5.18 10.98
CA ARG A 62 12.15 4.14 10.24
C ARG A 62 12.58 3.92 8.79
N HIS A 63 13.01 4.95 8.07
CA HIS A 63 13.43 4.88 6.68
C HIS A 63 14.70 4.03 6.51
N LEU A 64 15.47 3.85 7.59
CA LEU A 64 16.62 2.96 7.63
C LEU A 64 16.23 1.45 7.66
N ARG A 65 14.94 1.11 7.76
CA ARG A 65 14.38 -0.26 7.70
C ARG A 65 15.15 -1.27 8.56
N THR A 66 15.00 -1.13 9.87
CA THR A 66 15.82 -1.76 10.91
C THR A 66 15.30 -3.13 11.36
N ALA A 67 16.08 -3.79 12.24
CA ALA A 67 15.74 -5.10 12.79
C ALA A 67 14.39 -5.08 13.53
N ALA A 68 13.64 -6.18 13.42
CA ALA A 68 12.42 -6.35 14.21
C ALA A 68 12.76 -6.32 15.71
N PRO A 69 11.93 -5.69 16.55
CA PRO A 69 12.09 -5.76 17.99
C PRO A 69 11.76 -7.18 18.46
N LEU A 70 12.68 -7.82 19.18
CA LEU A 70 12.45 -9.17 19.71
C LEU A 70 11.65 -9.10 21.01
N SER A 71 10.76 -10.04 21.27
CA SER A 71 10.04 -10.12 22.54
C SER A 71 9.82 -11.55 23.01
N VAL A 72 10.45 -11.87 24.14
CA VAL A 72 10.67 -13.23 24.65
C VAL A 72 10.71 -13.16 26.18
N ALA A 73 10.20 -14.17 26.88
CA ALA A 73 10.25 -14.32 28.32
C ALA A 73 9.85 -13.06 29.13
N GLY A 74 8.82 -12.34 28.69
CA GLY A 74 8.29 -11.13 29.31
C GLY A 74 9.10 -9.84 29.07
N ARG A 75 10.05 -9.86 28.13
CA ARG A 75 10.93 -8.72 27.81
C ARG A 75 10.80 -8.32 26.34
N VAL A 76 11.35 -7.15 26.02
CA VAL A 76 11.48 -6.62 24.65
C VAL A 76 12.91 -6.12 24.46
N PHE A 77 13.48 -6.40 23.28
CA PHE A 77 14.85 -6.05 22.93
C PHE A 77 14.87 -5.28 21.61
N VAL A 78 15.48 -4.09 21.62
CA VAL A 78 15.49 -3.17 20.46
C VAL A 78 16.92 -2.72 20.16
N THR A 79 17.29 -2.77 18.89
CA THR A 79 18.52 -2.16 18.37
C THR A 79 18.29 -0.67 18.14
N GLY A 80 18.73 0.16 19.09
CA GLY A 80 18.89 1.60 18.86
C GLY A 80 20.09 1.88 17.94
N GLU A 81 20.36 3.15 17.66
CA GLU A 81 21.47 3.52 16.75
C GLU A 81 22.84 3.11 17.32
N HIS A 82 23.03 3.21 18.63
CA HIS A 82 24.29 2.93 19.33
C HIS A 82 24.12 2.04 20.57
N ASP A 83 22.90 1.56 20.86
CA ASP A 83 22.54 0.85 22.10
C ASP A 83 21.69 -0.39 21.80
N LEU A 84 21.98 -1.50 22.48
CA LEU A 84 21.01 -2.58 22.67
C LEU A 84 20.21 -2.29 23.93
N ILE A 85 18.91 -2.09 23.80
CA ILE A 85 18.02 -1.69 24.90
C ILE A 85 17.06 -2.82 25.22
N ALA A 86 16.92 -3.14 26.51
CA ALA A 86 15.95 -4.10 27.01
C ALA A 86 14.92 -3.43 27.92
N PHE A 87 13.64 -3.70 27.71
CA PHE A 87 12.55 -3.27 28.59
C PHE A 87 11.56 -4.38 28.92
N ASP A 88 10.84 -4.20 30.03
CA ASP A 88 9.79 -5.09 30.50
C ASP A 88 8.54 -4.93 29.64
N ALA A 89 8.07 -6.04 29.05
CA ALA A 89 6.99 -6.02 28.05
C ALA A 89 5.65 -5.54 28.63
N TYR A 90 5.41 -5.74 29.94
CA TYR A 90 4.14 -5.44 30.60
C TYR A 90 4.09 -4.05 31.21
N THR A 91 5.21 -3.32 31.28
CA THR A 91 5.28 -2.01 31.95
C THR A 91 6.05 -0.92 31.18
N GLY A 92 6.72 -1.24 30.07
CA GLY A 92 7.56 -0.30 29.33
C GLY A 92 8.81 0.15 30.09
N ARG A 93 9.10 -0.48 31.23
CA ARG A 93 10.23 -0.11 32.08
C ARG A 93 11.52 -0.64 31.47
N GLU A 94 12.44 0.27 31.14
CA GLU A 94 13.82 -0.08 30.80
C GLU A 94 14.48 -0.88 31.95
N LEU A 95 14.96 -2.07 31.59
CA LEU A 95 15.62 -3.02 32.50
C LEU A 95 17.13 -2.79 32.48
N TRP A 96 17.69 -2.64 31.28
CA TRP A 96 19.10 -2.33 31.03
C TRP A 96 19.28 -1.77 29.61
N THR A 97 20.35 -1.01 29.40
CA THR A 97 20.86 -0.61 28.08
C THR A 97 22.33 -0.96 27.99
N ARG A 98 22.78 -1.35 26.80
CA ARG A 98 24.16 -1.76 26.53
C ARG A 98 24.68 -1.00 25.30
N PRO A 99 25.58 -0.01 25.47
CA PRO A 99 26.21 0.68 24.36
C PRO A 99 27.00 -0.29 23.46
N MET A 100 26.62 -0.36 22.18
CA MET A 100 27.20 -1.20 21.14
C MET A 100 27.26 -0.40 19.83
N ARG A 101 28.32 0.40 19.66
CA ARG A 101 28.52 1.20 18.44
C ARG A 101 28.61 0.29 17.21
N GLY A 102 27.86 0.63 16.16
CA GLY A 102 27.77 -0.18 14.94
C GLY A 102 26.77 -1.34 14.99
N LEU A 103 26.02 -1.51 16.10
CA LEU A 103 24.91 -2.46 16.19
C LEU A 103 23.83 -2.22 15.12
N ALA A 104 23.58 -0.94 14.82
CA ALA A 104 22.61 -0.44 13.87
C ALA A 104 22.71 -1.08 12.47
N ARG A 105 21.83 -2.04 12.17
CA ARG A 105 21.63 -2.52 10.81
C ARG A 105 20.56 -1.73 10.07
N ARG A 106 20.95 -1.26 8.89
CA ARG A 106 20.07 -0.63 7.90
C ARG A 106 19.65 -1.67 6.87
N ASN A 107 18.42 -1.53 6.36
CA ASN A 107 17.87 -2.36 5.30
C ASN A 107 17.94 -3.86 5.61
N VAL A 108 17.46 -4.29 6.79
CA VAL A 108 17.52 -5.71 7.23
C VAL A 108 16.76 -6.67 6.32
N MET A 109 15.81 -6.15 5.55
CA MET A 109 15.13 -6.86 4.45
C MET A 109 16.12 -7.38 3.38
N TRP A 110 17.28 -6.72 3.27
CA TRP A 110 18.38 -7.02 2.34
C TRP A 110 19.66 -7.51 3.06
N THR A 111 19.87 -7.12 4.32
CA THR A 111 21.11 -7.39 5.09
C THR A 111 20.95 -8.43 6.21
N ALA A 112 19.72 -8.92 6.45
CA ALA A 112 19.28 -9.73 7.59
C ALA A 112 19.46 -9.06 8.98
N SER A 113 18.73 -9.57 9.97
CA SER A 113 18.94 -9.21 11.38
C SER A 113 20.34 -9.65 11.84
N ASN A 114 20.86 -8.96 12.85
CA ASN A 114 22.03 -9.35 13.63
C ASN A 114 21.71 -9.72 15.08
N ILE A 115 20.44 -9.93 15.41
CA ILE A 115 20.01 -10.34 16.74
C ILE A 115 18.96 -11.45 16.68
N VAL A 116 19.15 -12.46 17.54
CA VAL A 116 18.23 -13.56 17.83
C VAL A 116 18.16 -13.78 19.34
N ALA A 117 17.01 -14.23 19.85
CA ALA A 117 16.77 -14.46 21.27
C ALA A 117 16.54 -15.95 21.60
N GLY A 118 17.37 -16.47 22.51
CA GLY A 118 17.18 -17.77 23.16
C GLY A 118 16.22 -17.67 24.34
N ASP A 119 16.30 -18.63 25.27
CA ASP A 119 15.41 -18.69 26.43
C ASP A 119 15.91 -17.83 27.60
N THR A 120 17.23 -17.67 27.68
CA THR A 120 17.94 -16.88 28.71
C THR A 120 18.97 -15.91 28.13
N GLU A 121 19.38 -16.09 26.87
CA GLU A 121 20.43 -15.33 26.20
C GLU A 121 19.92 -14.56 24.97
N LEU A 122 20.62 -13.50 24.60
CA LEU A 122 20.58 -12.87 23.27
C LEU A 122 21.89 -13.14 22.56
N TYR A 123 21.85 -13.40 21.26
CA TYR A 123 23.04 -13.56 20.43
C TYR A 123 23.07 -12.42 19.41
N VAL A 124 24.15 -11.62 19.45
CA VAL A 124 24.26 -10.35 18.71
C VAL A 124 25.51 -10.34 17.83
N ALA A 125 25.33 -10.43 16.51
CA ALA A 125 26.41 -10.36 15.53
C ALA A 125 26.89 -8.90 15.32
N LEU A 126 28.16 -8.62 15.60
CA LEU A 126 28.74 -7.29 15.43
C LEU A 126 30.24 -7.39 15.13
N GLY A 127 30.62 -7.04 13.89
CA GLY A 127 32.01 -7.21 13.44
C GLY A 127 32.41 -8.70 13.42
N PRO A 128 33.65 -9.05 13.78
CA PRO A 128 34.17 -10.42 13.68
C PRO A 128 33.70 -11.38 14.79
N ALA A 129 32.67 -11.01 15.56
CA ALA A 129 32.16 -11.82 16.67
C ALA A 129 30.63 -11.77 16.81
N CYS A 130 30.08 -12.81 17.44
CA CYS A 130 28.76 -12.84 18.01
C CYS A 130 28.84 -12.75 19.54
N TYR A 131 28.13 -11.80 20.14
CA TYR A 131 28.09 -11.57 21.58
C TYR A 131 26.87 -12.25 22.21
N CYS A 132 27.11 -13.17 23.15
CA CYS A 132 26.06 -13.81 23.95
C CYS A 132 25.84 -13.04 25.26
N ILE A 133 24.63 -12.55 25.47
CA ILE A 133 24.27 -11.58 26.51
C ILE A 133 23.09 -12.11 27.33
N ASP A 134 23.19 -12.09 28.66
CA ASP A 134 22.10 -12.46 29.56
C ASP A 134 20.89 -11.51 29.40
N GLN A 135 19.73 -12.06 29.06
CA GLN A 135 18.49 -11.29 28.83
C GLN A 135 18.02 -10.52 30.08
N ALA A 136 18.32 -11.03 31.28
CA ALA A 136 17.83 -10.43 32.52
C ALA A 136 18.62 -9.19 32.96
N THR A 137 19.91 -9.11 32.62
CA THR A 137 20.87 -8.15 33.21
C THR A 137 21.75 -7.41 32.19
N GLY A 138 21.75 -7.77 30.91
CA GLY A 138 22.60 -7.14 29.88
C GLY A 138 24.09 -7.47 30.01
N ARG A 139 24.44 -8.40 30.89
CA ARG A 139 25.80 -8.88 31.11
C ARG A 139 26.23 -9.76 29.95
N LEU A 140 27.44 -9.53 29.45
CA LEU A 140 28.08 -10.42 28.49
C LEU A 140 28.38 -11.76 29.20
N LEU A 141 27.92 -12.86 28.62
CA LEU A 141 28.16 -14.22 29.08
C LEU A 141 29.34 -14.84 28.32
N ALA A 142 29.34 -14.73 26.99
CA ALA A 142 30.37 -15.26 26.12
C ALA A 142 30.52 -14.42 24.83
N THR A 143 31.65 -14.56 24.16
CA THR A 143 31.90 -13.99 22.83
C THR A 143 32.36 -15.11 21.90
N PHE A 144 31.56 -15.37 20.86
CA PHE A 144 31.85 -16.36 19.83
C PHE A 144 32.60 -15.65 18.70
N ALA A 145 33.88 -15.99 18.50
CA ALA A 145 34.66 -15.48 17.37
C ALA A 145 34.20 -16.13 16.05
N MET A 146 34.51 -15.49 14.92
CA MET A 146 34.55 -16.19 13.64
C MET A 146 35.56 -17.36 13.73
N PRO A 147 35.19 -18.61 13.40
CA PRO A 147 36.13 -19.74 13.43
C PRO A 147 37.26 -19.58 12.40
N GLU A 148 38.47 -20.01 12.73
CA GLU A 148 39.63 -19.90 11.83
C GLU A 148 39.45 -20.77 10.57
N GLU A 149 38.68 -21.86 10.67
CA GLU A 149 38.27 -22.74 9.58
C GLU A 149 37.25 -22.08 8.62
N VAL A 150 36.53 -21.07 9.09
CA VAL A 150 35.57 -20.28 8.28
C VAL A 150 36.24 -19.04 7.69
N SER A 151 37.12 -18.38 8.45
CA SER A 151 38.02 -17.34 7.95
C SER A 151 39.29 -17.22 8.78
N ASN A 152 40.44 -17.32 8.11
CA ASN A 152 41.77 -17.06 8.68
C ASN A 152 42.11 -15.56 8.80
N THR A 153 41.15 -14.67 8.53
CA THR A 153 41.28 -13.22 8.72
C THR A 153 40.05 -12.69 9.49
N PRO A 154 40.12 -11.52 10.16
CA PRO A 154 38.99 -10.96 10.90
C PRO A 154 37.79 -10.58 9.99
N ALA A 155 36.95 -11.56 9.67
CA ALA A 155 35.80 -11.41 8.78
C ALA A 155 34.50 -11.14 9.58
N PRO A 156 33.68 -10.14 9.19
CA PRO A 156 32.44 -9.84 9.90
C PRO A 156 31.36 -10.93 9.79
N TRP A 157 30.57 -11.11 10.86
CA TRP A 157 29.39 -11.97 10.88
C TRP A 157 28.23 -11.35 10.08
N GLY A 158 27.58 -12.17 9.25
CA GLY A 158 26.45 -11.83 8.39
C GLY A 158 25.11 -12.20 9.02
N TYR A 159 24.75 -13.47 8.96
CA TYR A 159 23.55 -14.03 9.59
C TYR A 159 23.87 -14.54 11.01
N VAL A 160 22.84 -14.62 11.85
CA VAL A 160 22.88 -15.28 13.17
C VAL A 160 21.48 -15.81 13.48
N GLU A 161 21.37 -17.06 13.95
CA GLU A 161 20.10 -17.68 14.37
C GLU A 161 20.33 -18.86 15.33
N LEU A 162 19.28 -19.36 15.99
CA LEU A 162 19.35 -20.50 16.93
C LEU A 162 18.51 -21.68 16.45
N ALA A 163 19.13 -22.85 16.31
CA ALA A 163 18.49 -24.07 15.80
C ALA A 163 19.01 -25.33 16.50
N ASP A 164 18.13 -26.12 17.12
CA ASP A 164 18.43 -27.43 17.75
C ASP A 164 19.67 -27.46 18.68
N GLY A 165 19.90 -26.35 19.41
CA GLY A 165 21.04 -26.19 20.34
C GLY A 165 22.31 -25.61 19.70
N MET A 166 22.31 -25.37 18.39
CA MET A 166 23.38 -24.70 17.67
C MET A 166 23.10 -23.20 17.51
N LEU A 167 24.19 -22.44 17.44
CA LEU A 167 24.25 -21.07 16.96
C LEU A 167 24.64 -21.11 15.48
N LEU A 168 23.68 -20.84 14.59
CA LEU A 168 23.92 -20.70 13.16
C LEU A 168 24.54 -19.33 12.89
N GLY A 169 25.48 -19.27 11.95
CA GLY A 169 26.14 -18.05 11.53
C GLY A 169 26.47 -18.02 10.04
N SER A 170 26.80 -16.84 9.52
CA SER A 170 27.46 -16.72 8.23
C SER A 170 28.58 -15.68 8.21
N CYS A 171 29.51 -15.83 7.27
CA CYS A 171 30.65 -14.93 7.09
C CYS A 171 30.43 -13.97 5.92
N LEU A 172 30.51 -12.64 6.15
CA LEU A 172 30.31 -11.62 5.11
C LEU A 172 31.41 -11.60 4.04
N ALA A 173 32.59 -12.17 4.30
CA ALA A 173 33.71 -12.14 3.36
C ALA A 173 33.63 -13.22 2.26
N ASN A 174 33.03 -14.38 2.55
CA ASN A 174 32.98 -15.53 1.63
C ASN A 174 31.59 -16.19 1.53
N SER A 175 30.56 -15.64 2.18
CA SER A 175 29.19 -16.19 2.26
C SER A 175 29.07 -17.58 2.93
N ALA A 176 30.15 -18.10 3.54
CA ALA A 176 30.14 -19.40 4.21
C ALA A 176 29.08 -19.45 5.32
N LEU A 177 28.34 -20.57 5.39
CA LEU A 177 27.43 -20.88 6.49
C LEU A 177 28.15 -21.80 7.48
N PHE A 178 27.84 -21.68 8.77
CA PHE A 178 28.41 -22.55 9.79
C PHE A 178 27.47 -22.69 11.00
N ALA A 179 27.68 -23.76 11.76
CA ALA A 179 27.02 -23.97 13.05
C ALA A 179 28.07 -24.14 14.15
N LEU A 180 27.92 -23.39 15.23
CA LEU A 180 28.64 -23.61 16.49
C LEU A 180 27.70 -24.27 17.50
N ASP A 181 28.23 -25.03 18.44
CA ASP A 181 27.48 -25.37 19.64
C ASP A 181 27.22 -24.10 20.49
N LYS A 182 25.99 -23.89 20.97
CA LYS A 182 25.68 -22.67 21.73
C LYS A 182 26.22 -22.67 23.17
N TYR A 183 26.72 -23.80 23.66
CA TYR A 183 27.23 -23.99 25.03
C TYR A 183 28.76 -24.12 25.08
N ASP A 184 29.36 -24.97 24.24
CA ASP A 184 30.82 -25.22 24.23
C ASP A 184 31.58 -24.40 23.17
N ALA A 185 30.86 -23.68 22.29
CA ALA A 185 31.38 -22.87 21.18
C ALA A 185 32.19 -23.62 20.11
N ALA A 186 32.23 -24.96 20.14
CA ALA A 186 32.91 -25.74 19.12
C ALA A 186 32.18 -25.67 17.77
N LEU A 187 32.94 -25.52 16.70
CA LEU A 187 32.46 -25.65 15.32
C LEU A 187 31.91 -27.07 15.12
N ARG A 188 30.62 -27.18 14.78
CA ARG A 188 29.96 -28.45 14.45
C ARG A 188 30.09 -28.75 12.94
N TRP A 189 29.85 -27.76 12.10
CA TRP A 189 30.07 -27.86 10.65
C TRP A 189 30.28 -26.48 9.99
N THR A 190 30.88 -26.48 8.80
CA THR A 190 30.95 -25.33 7.89
C THR A 190 30.59 -25.78 6.47
N TRP A 191 29.85 -24.95 5.74
CA TRP A 191 29.48 -25.14 4.36
C TRP A 191 29.90 -23.91 3.54
N MET A 192 30.74 -24.15 2.52
CA MET A 192 31.26 -23.14 1.61
C MET A 192 30.38 -23.12 0.34
N PRO A 193 29.66 -22.03 0.05
CA PRO A 193 28.82 -21.95 -1.15
C PRO A 193 29.67 -21.80 -2.42
N GLU A 194 29.11 -22.23 -3.55
CA GLU A 194 29.70 -22.00 -4.87
C GLU A 194 29.66 -20.52 -5.27
N HIS A 195 28.65 -19.78 -4.81
CA HIS A 195 28.40 -18.39 -5.15
C HIS A 195 27.97 -17.58 -3.90
N LYS A 196 27.30 -16.42 -4.08
CA LYS A 196 26.89 -15.58 -2.95
C LYS A 196 25.59 -16.10 -2.34
N VAL A 197 25.61 -16.42 -1.05
CA VAL A 197 24.39 -16.67 -0.28
C VAL A 197 23.72 -15.33 0.03
N SER A 198 22.44 -15.21 -0.31
CA SER A 198 21.65 -14.04 0.08
C SER A 198 21.19 -14.20 1.53
N LEU A 199 21.65 -13.33 2.43
CA LEU A 199 21.30 -13.39 3.87
C LEU A 199 19.78 -13.34 4.15
N PRO A 200 18.97 -12.50 3.49
CA PRO A 200 17.52 -12.56 3.64
C PRO A 200 16.89 -13.81 2.99
N ALA A 201 17.68 -14.73 2.42
CA ALA A 201 17.22 -15.98 1.84
C ALA A 201 17.67 -17.23 2.64
N ILE A 202 18.09 -17.07 3.90
CA ILE A 202 18.39 -18.19 4.81
C ILE A 202 17.20 -18.43 5.75
N ALA A 203 16.71 -19.67 5.82
CA ALA A 203 15.69 -20.15 6.76
C ALA A 203 16.04 -21.57 7.25
N HIS A 204 15.41 -22.07 8.32
CA HIS A 204 15.61 -23.43 8.80
C HIS A 204 14.35 -24.05 9.41
N GLY A 205 14.33 -25.38 9.47
CA GLY A 205 13.26 -26.18 10.06
C GLY A 205 13.19 -27.58 9.46
N GLY A 206 12.46 -28.50 10.12
CA GLY A 206 12.35 -29.89 9.65
C GLY A 206 13.70 -30.61 9.55
N GLY A 207 14.65 -30.28 10.44
CA GLY A 207 16.02 -30.81 10.43
C GLY A 207 16.92 -30.28 9.31
N ARG A 208 16.56 -29.17 8.64
CA ARG A 208 17.33 -28.59 7.52
C ARG A 208 17.55 -27.08 7.65
N VAL A 209 18.59 -26.60 6.98
CA VAL A 209 18.79 -25.18 6.63
C VAL A 209 18.57 -25.03 5.13
N PHE A 210 17.77 -24.04 4.73
CA PHE A 210 17.51 -23.68 3.34
C PHE A 210 18.16 -22.34 3.04
N CYS A 211 18.94 -22.24 1.96
CA CYS A 211 19.57 -21.00 1.55
C CYS A 211 19.56 -20.80 0.03
N LEU A 212 19.29 -19.58 -0.44
CA LEU A 212 19.47 -19.23 -1.84
C LEU A 212 20.94 -18.88 -2.13
N ASN A 213 21.58 -19.73 -2.92
CA ASN A 213 22.91 -19.55 -3.48
C ASN A 213 22.77 -18.91 -4.87
N THR A 214 23.17 -17.65 -5.01
CA THR A 214 22.96 -16.84 -6.22
C THR A 214 24.29 -16.56 -6.92
N GLY A 215 24.39 -17.02 -8.16
CA GLY A 215 25.51 -16.79 -9.06
C GLY A 215 25.78 -15.30 -9.31
N PRO A 216 27.06 -14.89 -9.41
CA PRO A 216 27.37 -13.55 -9.89
C PRO A 216 26.84 -13.39 -11.32
N VAL A 217 26.34 -12.20 -11.65
CA VAL A 217 26.16 -11.81 -13.05
C VAL A 217 27.56 -11.69 -13.65
N ASP A 218 27.86 -12.38 -14.75
CA ASP A 218 29.14 -12.22 -15.44
C ASP A 218 29.23 -10.79 -16.00
N HIS A 219 29.94 -9.92 -15.28
CA HIS A 219 30.16 -8.53 -15.66
C HIS A 219 30.96 -8.40 -16.97
N GLU A 220 31.64 -9.45 -17.45
CA GLU A 220 32.37 -9.47 -18.71
C GLU A 220 31.51 -9.96 -19.89
N ALA A 221 30.61 -10.93 -19.69
CA ALA A 221 29.56 -11.24 -20.66
C ALA A 221 28.55 -10.08 -20.77
N ARG A 222 28.15 -9.47 -19.65
CA ARG A 222 27.31 -8.25 -19.63
C ARG A 222 27.95 -7.09 -20.41
N ARG A 223 29.28 -6.88 -20.29
CA ARG A 223 30.06 -5.93 -21.10
C ARG A 223 30.16 -6.29 -22.59
N ARG A 224 29.78 -7.51 -22.98
CA ARG A 224 29.71 -7.99 -24.38
C ARG A 224 28.26 -8.06 -24.91
N GLY A 225 27.31 -7.40 -24.23
CA GLY A 225 25.89 -7.39 -24.61
C GLY A 225 25.15 -8.71 -24.36
N ILE A 226 25.78 -9.69 -23.69
CA ILE A 226 25.16 -10.97 -23.40
C ILE A 226 24.31 -10.83 -22.12
N VAL A 227 22.98 -10.83 -22.30
CA VAL A 227 22.04 -10.93 -21.19
C VAL A 227 22.21 -12.30 -20.52
N GLN A 228 22.57 -12.30 -19.24
CA GLN A 228 22.63 -13.50 -18.40
C GLN A 228 21.63 -13.38 -17.26
N LYS A 229 20.80 -14.40 -17.07
CA LYS A 229 20.05 -14.57 -15.83
C LYS A 229 20.99 -15.19 -14.78
N PRO A 230 21.16 -14.60 -13.58
CA PRO A 230 22.07 -15.14 -12.57
C PRO A 230 21.58 -16.51 -12.10
N VAL A 231 22.50 -17.47 -11.95
CA VAL A 231 22.16 -18.84 -11.55
C VAL A 231 21.66 -18.85 -10.10
N ARG A 232 20.33 -18.93 -9.92
CA ARG A 232 19.68 -18.98 -8.61
C ARG A 232 19.39 -20.44 -8.25
N THR A 233 20.05 -20.91 -7.19
CA THR A 233 19.95 -22.29 -6.70
C THR A 233 19.49 -22.28 -5.25
N LEU A 234 18.36 -22.92 -4.95
CA LEU A 234 17.94 -23.19 -3.58
C LEU A 234 18.68 -24.44 -3.10
N VAL A 235 19.48 -24.31 -2.05
CA VAL A 235 20.22 -25.42 -1.45
C VAL A 235 19.59 -25.76 -0.11
N ALA A 236 19.43 -27.06 0.17
CA ALA A 236 18.99 -27.58 1.45
C ALA A 236 20.13 -28.39 2.10
N LEU A 237 20.58 -27.95 3.26
CA LEU A 237 21.57 -28.62 4.09
C LEU A 237 20.89 -29.38 5.23
N ASP A 238 21.41 -30.54 5.61
CA ASP A 238 21.10 -31.18 6.88
C ASP A 238 21.60 -30.29 8.04
N LEU A 239 20.71 -29.97 8.99
CA LEU A 239 20.99 -29.02 10.06
C LEU A 239 22.04 -29.52 11.06
N ALA A 240 22.14 -30.83 11.27
CA ALA A 240 23.07 -31.42 12.25
C ALA A 240 24.50 -31.57 11.72
N THR A 241 24.67 -31.71 10.40
CA THR A 241 25.96 -32.04 9.77
C THR A 241 26.46 -31.02 8.75
N GLY A 242 25.61 -30.10 8.27
CA GLY A 242 25.94 -29.17 7.19
C GLY A 242 26.08 -29.83 5.81
N ALA A 243 25.81 -31.14 5.70
CA ALA A 243 25.86 -31.87 4.43
C ALA A 243 24.70 -31.46 3.53
N GLU A 244 24.95 -31.30 2.23
CA GLU A 244 23.87 -31.02 1.27
C GLU A 244 22.94 -32.22 1.12
N ALA A 245 21.65 -32.00 1.39
CA ALA A 245 20.60 -33.01 1.26
C ALA A 245 19.97 -32.99 -0.15
N TRP A 246 19.75 -31.80 -0.70
CA TRP A 246 19.30 -31.59 -2.08
C TRP A 246 19.56 -30.14 -2.53
N ARG A 247 19.51 -29.89 -3.85
CA ARG A 247 19.46 -28.55 -4.45
C ARG A 247 18.43 -28.49 -5.58
N ALA A 248 17.79 -27.34 -5.74
CA ALA A 248 16.92 -27.00 -6.86
C ALA A 248 17.53 -25.83 -7.64
N THR A 249 17.81 -26.05 -8.93
CA THR A 249 18.27 -25.03 -9.89
C THR A 249 17.07 -24.38 -10.59
N ASP A 250 17.30 -23.25 -11.27
CA ASP A 250 16.25 -22.47 -11.94
C ASP A 250 15.14 -22.00 -10.99
N VAL A 251 15.57 -21.46 -9.84
CA VAL A 251 14.68 -20.74 -8.91
C VAL A 251 14.37 -19.36 -9.52
N PRO A 252 13.09 -18.95 -9.60
CA PRO A 252 12.71 -17.67 -10.18
C PRO A 252 13.47 -16.45 -9.60
N ALA A 253 13.68 -15.45 -10.44
CA ALA A 253 13.95 -14.10 -9.95
C ALA A 253 12.76 -13.61 -9.08
N THR A 254 13.06 -12.87 -8.02
CA THR A 254 12.05 -12.36 -7.09
C THR A 254 12.38 -10.91 -6.73
N PRO A 255 11.38 -10.02 -6.51
CA PRO A 255 11.62 -8.61 -6.18
C PRO A 255 12.54 -8.37 -4.99
N GLN A 256 12.64 -9.36 -4.09
CA GLN A 256 13.61 -9.48 -3.01
C GLN A 256 13.86 -10.97 -2.75
N ASP A 257 15.04 -11.37 -2.31
CA ASP A 257 15.28 -12.76 -1.91
C ASP A 257 14.67 -13.01 -0.52
N HIS A 258 13.62 -13.82 -0.44
CA HIS A 258 13.01 -14.28 0.82
C HIS A 258 12.69 -15.77 0.68
N VAL A 259 13.25 -16.58 1.58
CA VAL A 259 13.00 -18.01 1.68
C VAL A 259 12.29 -18.26 3.00
N GLN A 260 11.25 -19.10 2.96
CA GLN A 260 10.42 -19.45 4.11
C GLN A 260 10.22 -20.96 4.17
N TYR A 261 10.12 -21.50 5.39
CA TYR A 261 9.82 -22.91 5.65
C TYR A 261 8.65 -23.03 6.63
N ALA A 262 7.67 -23.88 6.31
CA ALA A 262 6.59 -24.31 7.20
C ALA A 262 5.99 -25.64 6.71
N ASN A 263 5.40 -26.44 7.60
CA ASN A 263 4.59 -27.64 7.27
C ASN A 263 5.21 -28.59 6.22
N GLY A 264 6.53 -28.76 6.24
CA GLY A 264 7.28 -29.61 5.29
C GLY A 264 7.36 -29.05 3.87
N VAL A 265 7.17 -27.73 3.69
CA VAL A 265 7.30 -26.98 2.43
C VAL A 265 8.36 -25.90 2.63
N VAL A 266 9.17 -25.65 1.61
CA VAL A 266 10.01 -24.45 1.50
C VAL A 266 9.58 -23.62 0.30
N SER A 267 9.29 -22.33 0.51
CA SER A 267 8.85 -21.41 -0.54
C SER A 267 9.87 -20.29 -0.76
N VAL A 268 9.98 -19.83 -2.00
CA VAL A 268 10.78 -18.67 -2.40
C VAL A 268 9.84 -17.57 -2.89
N TYR A 269 9.67 -16.54 -2.06
CA TYR A 269 8.85 -15.34 -2.32
C TYR A 269 7.41 -15.60 -2.82
N ALA A 270 6.80 -16.73 -2.48
CA ALA A 270 5.51 -17.20 -3.03
C ALA A 270 5.47 -17.43 -4.57
N ASN A 271 6.60 -17.34 -5.28
CA ASN A 271 6.69 -17.67 -6.72
C ASN A 271 6.94 -19.16 -6.99
N VAL A 272 7.53 -19.89 -6.03
CA VAL A 272 7.72 -21.34 -6.12
C VAL A 272 7.73 -21.97 -4.74
N ALA A 273 7.29 -23.23 -4.66
CA ALA A 273 7.39 -24.04 -3.47
C ALA A 273 7.92 -25.44 -3.78
N TYR A 274 8.76 -25.96 -2.89
CA TYR A 274 9.35 -27.29 -2.95
C TYR A 274 8.98 -28.08 -1.70
N ASP A 275 8.86 -29.40 -1.86
CA ASP A 275 8.78 -30.31 -0.73
C ASP A 275 10.11 -30.27 0.03
N ALA A 276 10.06 -29.86 1.29
CA ALA A 276 11.26 -29.58 2.07
C ALA A 276 12.11 -30.84 2.32
N ALA A 277 11.51 -32.03 2.27
CA ALA A 277 12.22 -33.28 2.50
C ALA A 277 13.02 -33.74 1.27
N THR A 278 12.47 -33.55 0.07
CA THR A 278 12.94 -34.15 -1.18
C THR A 278 13.48 -33.17 -2.23
N GLY A 279 13.16 -31.88 -2.13
CA GLY A 279 13.48 -30.88 -3.15
C GLY A 279 12.60 -30.94 -4.40
N ALA A 280 11.58 -31.79 -4.42
CA ALA A 280 10.62 -31.84 -5.52
C ALA A 280 9.77 -30.56 -5.57
N GLU A 281 9.67 -29.94 -6.75
CA GLU A 281 8.79 -28.78 -6.96
C GLU A 281 7.33 -29.21 -6.79
N LEU A 282 6.62 -28.53 -5.89
CA LEU A 282 5.20 -28.77 -5.60
C LEU A 282 4.32 -27.94 -6.54
N TRP A 283 4.68 -26.67 -6.69
CA TRP A 283 4.04 -25.72 -7.59
C TRP A 283 4.96 -24.53 -7.85
N ARG A 284 4.78 -23.89 -9.00
CA ARG A 284 5.41 -22.64 -9.41
C ARG A 284 4.31 -21.72 -9.93
N ARG A 285 4.29 -20.48 -9.45
CA ARG A 285 3.23 -19.51 -9.77
C ARG A 285 3.82 -18.12 -9.96
N VAL A 286 3.09 -17.33 -10.73
CA VAL A 286 3.29 -15.90 -10.88
C VAL A 286 2.59 -15.20 -9.70
N VAL A 287 3.35 -14.72 -8.73
CA VAL A 287 2.83 -14.01 -7.56
C VAL A 287 3.82 -12.90 -7.19
N ASN A 288 3.57 -11.68 -7.66
CA ASN A 288 4.30 -10.48 -7.22
C ASN A 288 3.53 -9.82 -6.07
N PRO A 289 3.84 -10.11 -4.79
CA PRO A 289 3.13 -9.52 -3.68
C PRO A 289 3.73 -8.15 -3.33
N GLU A 290 2.93 -7.24 -2.79
CA GLU A 290 3.38 -5.86 -2.50
C GLU A 290 4.55 -5.78 -1.51
N ARG A 291 4.74 -6.86 -0.74
CA ARG A 291 5.68 -7.03 0.36
C ARG A 291 6.10 -8.51 0.40
N PRO A 292 7.21 -8.88 1.07
CA PRO A 292 7.54 -10.29 1.26
C PRO A 292 6.38 -11.04 1.94
N PRO A 293 6.06 -12.26 1.49
CA PRO A 293 4.90 -13.01 1.95
C PRO A 293 5.05 -13.52 3.39
N LEU A 294 3.92 -13.93 3.98
CA LEU A 294 3.81 -14.57 5.29
C LEU A 294 3.27 -15.99 5.14
N ILE A 295 3.49 -16.87 6.12
CA ILE A 295 2.83 -18.19 6.17
C ILE A 295 2.00 -18.31 7.43
N HIS A 296 0.68 -18.49 7.28
CA HIS A 296 -0.29 -18.69 8.35
C HIS A 296 -1.00 -20.04 8.17
N GLY A 297 -0.72 -21.00 9.05
CA GLY A 297 -1.15 -22.39 8.87
C GLY A 297 -0.68 -22.95 7.51
N ASP A 298 -1.61 -23.47 6.72
CA ASP A 298 -1.35 -23.97 5.37
C ASP A 298 -1.54 -22.90 4.26
N TRP A 299 -1.55 -21.61 4.58
CA TRP A 299 -1.68 -20.51 3.61
C TRP A 299 -0.44 -19.64 3.55
N ILE A 300 0.10 -19.42 2.34
CA ILE A 300 1.07 -18.35 2.08
C ILE A 300 0.32 -17.08 1.67
N ILE A 301 0.34 -16.08 2.55
CA ILE A 301 -0.28 -14.76 2.37
C ILE A 301 0.67 -13.89 1.56
N ALA A 302 0.26 -13.60 0.33
CA ALA A 302 1.03 -12.89 -0.68
C ALA A 302 0.21 -11.67 -1.16
N GLN A 303 0.33 -10.57 -0.41
CA GLN A 303 -0.56 -9.41 -0.47
C GLN A 303 -0.80 -8.91 -1.92
N PRO A 304 -2.06 -8.71 -2.38
CA PRO A 304 -3.30 -8.75 -1.58
C PRO A 304 -3.84 -10.15 -1.23
N HIS A 305 -3.42 -11.21 -1.92
CA HIS A 305 -4.06 -12.52 -1.88
C HIS A 305 -3.40 -13.53 -0.92
N ALA A 306 -3.92 -14.76 -0.90
CA ALA A 306 -3.28 -15.91 -0.26
C ALA A 306 -3.43 -17.16 -1.12
N PHE A 307 -2.46 -18.07 -1.04
CA PHE A 307 -2.43 -19.33 -1.77
C PHE A 307 -2.16 -20.50 -0.82
N HIS A 308 -2.69 -21.69 -1.10
CA HIS A 308 -2.46 -22.86 -0.27
C HIS A 308 -1.00 -23.33 -0.42
N LEU A 309 -0.28 -23.39 0.69
CA LEU A 309 1.18 -23.55 0.76
C LEU A 309 1.70 -24.78 0.00
N ARG A 310 0.92 -25.89 -0.02
CA ARG A 310 1.35 -27.15 -0.66
C ARG A 310 0.83 -27.37 -2.09
N THR A 311 -0.20 -26.63 -2.56
CA THR A 311 -0.78 -26.83 -3.92
C THR A 311 -0.77 -25.57 -4.80
N GLY A 312 -0.55 -24.39 -4.23
CA GLY A 312 -0.59 -23.11 -4.95
C GLY A 312 -2.01 -22.65 -5.32
N GLU A 313 -3.05 -23.31 -4.82
CA GLU A 313 -4.45 -22.97 -5.07
C GLU A 313 -4.83 -21.64 -4.40
N GLN A 314 -5.60 -20.81 -5.10
CA GLN A 314 -6.04 -19.49 -4.61
C GLN A 314 -6.99 -19.66 -3.42
N ARG A 315 -6.76 -18.92 -2.32
CA ARG A 315 -7.75 -18.79 -1.24
C ARG A 315 -8.94 -17.99 -1.75
N MET A 316 -10.14 -18.54 -1.63
CA MET A 316 -11.41 -17.85 -1.90
C MET A 316 -12.10 -17.45 -0.60
N ALA A 317 -13.02 -16.50 -0.68
CA ALA A 317 -13.95 -16.15 0.39
C ALA A 317 -15.21 -15.48 -0.21
N ALA A 318 -16.37 -15.69 0.43
CA ALA A 318 -17.61 -15.02 0.06
C ALA A 318 -17.52 -13.49 0.29
N ASP A 319 -17.72 -12.69 -0.75
CA ASP A 319 -17.80 -11.22 -0.70
C ASP A 319 -18.93 -10.74 0.25
N PRO A 320 -18.71 -9.68 1.06
CA PRO A 320 -19.64 -9.27 2.11
C PRO A 320 -20.94 -8.62 1.63
N VAL A 321 -21.09 -8.30 0.34
CA VAL A 321 -22.32 -7.74 -0.23
C VAL A 321 -23.06 -8.81 -1.01
N THR A 322 -22.39 -9.44 -1.97
CA THR A 322 -22.99 -10.35 -2.97
C THR A 322 -23.07 -11.80 -2.48
N GLY A 323 -22.16 -12.22 -1.59
CA GLY A 323 -21.97 -13.63 -1.23
C GLY A 323 -21.34 -14.48 -2.34
N ALA A 324 -20.80 -13.87 -3.40
CA ALA A 324 -20.04 -14.58 -4.43
C ALA A 324 -18.64 -14.97 -3.89
N GLU A 325 -18.13 -16.15 -4.29
CA GLU A 325 -16.78 -16.59 -3.94
C GLU A 325 -15.73 -15.81 -4.77
N GLU A 326 -15.07 -14.86 -4.12
CA GLU A 326 -14.01 -14.03 -4.69
C GLU A 326 -12.63 -14.42 -4.11
N PRO A 327 -11.51 -14.08 -4.77
CA PRO A 327 -10.17 -14.22 -4.19
C PRO A 327 -10.08 -13.50 -2.83
N TRP A 328 -9.72 -14.22 -1.78
CA TRP A 328 -9.55 -13.62 -0.44
C TRP A 328 -8.48 -12.53 -0.48
N GLU A 329 -8.76 -11.43 0.21
CA GLU A 329 -7.89 -10.26 0.30
C GLU A 329 -8.09 -9.53 1.63
N TYR A 330 -7.09 -8.75 2.04
CA TYR A 330 -7.19 -7.82 3.17
C TYR A 330 -6.79 -6.40 2.75
N ILE A 331 -7.57 -5.42 3.22
CA ILE A 331 -7.43 -4.02 2.80
C ILE A 331 -6.64 -3.19 3.81
N GLN A 332 -5.95 -2.17 3.31
CA GLN A 332 -5.19 -1.20 4.09
C GLN A 332 -5.18 0.16 3.38
N SER A 333 -4.80 1.20 4.11
CA SER A 333 -4.42 2.49 3.53
C SER A 333 -2.95 2.44 3.06
N TYR A 334 -2.30 3.60 2.94
CA TYR A 334 -0.90 3.69 2.52
C TYR A 334 0.11 3.35 3.64
N GLY A 335 1.27 2.82 3.27
CA GLY A 335 2.42 2.75 4.19
C GLY A 335 3.57 1.85 3.76
N CYS A 336 4.81 2.39 3.77
CA CYS A 336 6.00 1.55 3.92
C CYS A 336 6.01 0.93 5.32
N GLY A 337 6.28 -0.38 5.39
CA GLY A 337 6.16 -1.21 6.59
C GLY A 337 6.24 -2.68 6.17
N GLY A 338 6.85 -3.51 7.01
CA GLY A 338 6.67 -4.95 6.94
C GLY A 338 5.30 -5.32 7.52
N VAL A 339 4.77 -6.47 7.11
CA VAL A 339 3.63 -7.08 7.80
C VAL A 339 4.19 -8.09 8.79
N ALA A 340 3.59 -8.14 9.97
CA ALA A 340 3.79 -9.19 10.96
C ALA A 340 2.41 -9.79 11.29
N GLY A 341 2.37 -10.97 11.89
CA GLY A 341 1.11 -11.55 12.33
C GLY A 341 1.26 -12.53 13.48
N CYS A 342 0.13 -13.07 13.89
CA CYS A 342 -0.03 -14.14 14.84
C CYS A 342 -1.23 -15.00 14.44
N GLU A 343 -1.55 -16.05 15.19
CA GLU A 343 -2.59 -17.02 14.80
C GLU A 343 -3.99 -16.41 14.54
N THR A 344 -4.24 -15.23 15.11
CA THR A 344 -5.55 -14.54 15.14
C THR A 344 -5.59 -13.22 14.38
N MET A 345 -4.46 -12.55 14.15
CA MET A 345 -4.41 -11.20 13.57
C MET A 345 -3.14 -10.91 12.77
N LEU A 346 -3.24 -10.03 11.78
CA LEU A 346 -2.13 -9.37 11.09
C LEU A 346 -1.95 -7.91 11.57
N PHE A 347 -0.71 -7.43 11.53
CA PHE A 347 -0.27 -6.11 11.98
C PHE A 347 0.55 -5.44 10.86
N PHE A 348 0.11 -4.27 10.40
CA PHE A 348 0.71 -3.55 9.28
C PHE A 348 0.53 -2.03 9.42
N ARG A 349 1.16 -1.25 8.53
CA ARG A 349 0.95 0.19 8.48
C ARG A 349 -0.20 0.55 7.54
N SER A 350 -1.22 1.20 8.08
CA SER A 350 -2.42 1.68 7.36
C SER A 350 -2.61 3.18 7.66
N GLY A 351 -1.65 3.99 7.21
CA GLY A 351 -1.48 5.39 7.63
C GLY A 351 -0.98 5.55 9.08
N VAL A 352 -1.60 4.83 10.01
CA VAL A 352 -1.27 4.62 11.44
C VAL A 352 -0.97 3.11 11.69
N ALA A 353 -0.99 2.64 12.93
CA ALA A 353 -1.02 1.21 13.24
C ALA A 353 -2.35 0.57 12.73
N GLY A 354 -2.24 -0.43 11.87
CA GLY A 354 -3.36 -1.17 11.27
C GLY A 354 -3.35 -2.65 11.69
N PHE A 355 -4.56 -3.18 11.85
CA PHE A 355 -4.83 -4.53 12.34
C PHE A 355 -5.82 -5.19 11.38
N TYR A 356 -5.60 -6.45 11.02
CA TYR A 356 -6.64 -7.28 10.39
C TYR A 356 -6.93 -8.47 11.31
N ASP A 357 -8.20 -8.69 11.62
CA ASP A 357 -8.65 -9.74 12.54
C ASP A 357 -9.21 -10.92 11.74
N PHE A 358 -8.59 -12.10 11.86
CA PHE A 358 -9.03 -13.30 11.12
C PHE A 358 -10.40 -13.82 11.58
N GLY A 359 -10.83 -13.52 12.81
CA GLY A 359 -12.15 -13.91 13.32
C GLY A 359 -13.30 -13.06 12.76
N SER A 360 -13.04 -11.77 12.52
CA SER A 360 -14.00 -10.81 11.96
C SER A 360 -13.87 -10.61 10.45
N GLU A 361 -12.76 -11.08 9.86
CA GLU A 361 -12.31 -10.83 8.48
C GLU A 361 -12.25 -9.34 8.09
N GLY A 362 -11.93 -8.47 9.05
CA GLY A 362 -11.99 -7.01 8.90
C GLY A 362 -10.72 -6.29 9.32
N THR A 363 -10.43 -5.18 8.64
CA THR A 363 -9.34 -4.25 8.99
C THR A 363 -9.81 -3.19 9.97
N THR A 364 -9.03 -2.86 10.99
CA THR A 364 -9.24 -1.70 11.87
C THR A 364 -7.90 -1.00 12.19
N THR A 365 -7.93 0.12 12.91
CA THR A 365 -6.74 0.96 13.14
C THR A 365 -6.67 1.55 14.56
N PHE A 366 -5.45 1.74 15.05
CA PHE A 366 -5.16 2.47 16.29
C PHE A 366 -4.48 3.80 15.94
N GLY A 367 -5.22 4.90 16.12
CA GLY A 367 -4.79 6.24 15.72
C GLY A 367 -3.66 6.84 16.56
N GLY A 368 -3.02 7.88 16.02
CA GLY A 368 -2.03 8.71 16.73
C GLY A 368 -0.61 8.16 16.79
N LEU A 369 -0.42 6.83 16.84
CA LEU A 369 0.89 6.19 16.72
C LEU A 369 1.25 5.93 15.26
N ARG A 370 2.55 6.03 14.95
CA ARG A 370 3.11 5.78 13.62
C ARG A 370 4.19 4.70 13.67
N VAL A 371 3.90 3.58 13.03
CA VAL A 371 4.79 2.41 12.95
C VAL A 371 5.84 2.54 11.85
N GLY A 372 6.93 1.79 12.00
CA GLY A 372 8.13 1.86 11.15
C GLY A 372 7.97 1.29 9.73
N CYS A 373 9.01 1.44 8.90
CA CYS A 373 9.04 0.95 7.50
C CYS A 373 9.73 -0.41 7.30
N ALA A 374 9.89 -1.17 8.38
CA ALA A 374 10.20 -2.61 8.42
C ALA A 374 9.17 -3.30 9.34
N ILE A 375 9.44 -4.50 9.85
CA ILE A 375 8.65 -5.08 10.95
C ILE A 375 8.92 -4.27 12.23
N ASN A 376 7.86 -3.82 12.90
CA ASN A 376 7.94 -2.93 14.07
C ASN A 376 6.86 -3.23 15.12
N MET A 377 5.64 -3.59 14.71
CA MET A 377 4.67 -4.19 15.62
C MET A 377 4.97 -5.67 15.79
N THR A 378 5.13 -6.15 17.01
CA THR A 378 5.37 -7.58 17.29
C THR A 378 4.36 -8.16 18.27
N PRO A 379 3.58 -9.19 17.87
CA PRO A 379 2.71 -9.95 18.75
C PRO A 379 3.53 -10.99 19.54
N ALA A 380 3.59 -10.83 20.87
CA ALA A 380 4.28 -11.75 21.77
C ALA A 380 3.88 -11.50 23.23
N ASN A 381 4.11 -12.47 24.12
CA ASN A 381 3.86 -12.34 25.56
C ASN A 381 2.39 -11.98 25.91
N GLY A 382 1.43 -12.27 25.04
CA GLY A 382 0.03 -11.86 25.14
C GLY A 382 -0.22 -10.38 24.84
N LEU A 383 0.71 -9.70 24.15
CA LEU A 383 0.71 -8.26 23.87
C LEU A 383 1.02 -7.95 22.40
N VAL A 384 0.50 -6.85 21.88
CA VAL A 384 1.02 -6.21 20.64
C VAL A 384 1.98 -5.11 21.07
N ILE A 385 3.26 -5.28 20.77
CA ILE A 385 4.31 -4.37 21.21
C ILE A 385 4.72 -3.48 20.04
N MET A 386 4.76 -2.17 20.25
CA MET A 386 4.98 -1.16 19.22
C MET A 386 6.08 -0.18 19.68
N PRO A 387 7.36 -0.48 19.45
CA PRO A 387 8.43 0.43 19.81
C PRO A 387 8.45 1.69 18.92
N GLU A 388 8.94 2.77 19.51
CA GLU A 388 9.19 4.06 18.86
C GLU A 388 10.06 3.84 17.59
N SER A 389 9.65 4.44 16.48
CA SER A 389 10.36 4.38 15.19
C SER A 389 10.16 5.65 14.35
N SER A 390 9.84 6.77 15.00
CA SER A 390 9.62 8.08 14.39
C SER A 390 10.69 9.11 14.74
N SER A 391 11.79 8.71 15.36
CA SER A 391 13.02 9.51 15.40
C SER A 391 13.38 10.03 13.99
N GLY A 392 13.97 11.23 13.92
CA GLY A 392 14.25 11.95 12.67
C GLY A 392 13.04 12.66 12.04
N CYS A 393 11.80 12.40 12.46
CA CYS A 393 10.61 12.75 11.67
C CYS A 393 9.84 13.98 12.14
N THR A 394 9.50 14.87 11.20
CA THR A 394 8.77 16.15 11.42
C THR A 394 7.24 16.06 11.18
N CYS A 395 6.67 14.86 11.09
CA CYS A 395 5.30 14.65 10.64
C CYS A 395 4.22 14.86 11.72
N SER A 396 2.98 15.13 11.29
CA SER A 396 1.79 15.49 12.09
C SER A 396 1.22 14.40 13.04
N TYR A 397 2.05 13.48 13.54
CA TYR A 397 1.67 12.38 14.42
C TYR A 397 2.20 12.69 15.82
N ASN A 398 1.30 13.01 16.75
CA ASN A 398 1.66 13.70 18.01
C ASN A 398 2.39 12.82 19.07
N PHE A 399 2.59 11.53 18.81
CA PHE A 399 3.08 10.57 19.81
C PHE A 399 4.32 9.80 19.33
N GLN A 400 5.49 10.33 19.66
CA GLN A 400 6.79 9.67 19.47
C GLN A 400 7.12 8.85 20.73
N THR A 401 6.52 7.67 20.87
CA THR A 401 6.58 6.84 22.07
C THR A 401 6.56 5.35 21.73
N CYS A 402 7.15 4.51 22.59
CA CYS A 402 6.80 3.09 22.62
C CYS A 402 5.40 2.93 23.23
N ALA A 403 4.70 1.85 22.87
CA ALA A 403 3.46 1.42 23.48
C ALA A 403 3.30 -0.11 23.43
N ALA A 404 2.44 -0.66 24.30
CA ALA A 404 1.95 -2.02 24.18
C ALA A 404 0.42 -2.08 24.34
N LEU A 405 -0.22 -2.93 23.53
CA LEU A 405 -1.63 -3.26 23.66
C LEU A 405 -1.83 -4.65 24.25
N ALA A 406 -2.89 -4.86 25.02
CA ALA A 406 -3.31 -6.15 25.59
C ALA A 406 -4.77 -6.46 25.20
N PRO A 407 -5.22 -7.73 25.25
CA PRO A 407 -6.64 -8.08 25.10
C PRO A 407 -7.50 -7.45 26.21
N ALA A 408 -8.52 -6.70 25.82
CA ALA A 408 -9.43 -6.02 26.74
C ALA A 408 -10.62 -6.92 27.10
N ASN A 409 -11.03 -6.92 28.37
CA ASN A 409 -12.06 -7.85 28.89
C ASN A 409 -13.44 -7.18 29.08
N ASP A 410 -13.49 -5.85 29.12
CA ASP A 410 -14.66 -5.03 29.47
C ASP A 410 -14.98 -3.95 28.41
N ARG A 411 -14.30 -3.98 27.26
CA ARG A 411 -14.54 -3.05 26.15
C ARG A 411 -15.55 -3.61 25.14
N PRO A 412 -16.34 -2.73 24.49
CA PRO A 412 -17.03 -3.08 23.25
C PRO A 412 -16.05 -3.60 22.20
N ALA A 413 -16.50 -4.56 21.38
CA ALA A 413 -15.78 -4.97 20.19
C ALA A 413 -15.53 -3.74 19.28
N PRO A 414 -14.36 -3.68 18.59
CA PRO A 414 -14.03 -2.53 17.77
C PRO A 414 -14.88 -2.52 16.50
N TRP A 415 -14.73 -1.43 15.75
CA TRP A 415 -15.35 -1.26 14.44
C TRP A 415 -14.28 -1.48 13.37
N PHE A 416 -14.67 -2.21 12.32
CA PHE A 416 -13.78 -2.66 11.26
C PHE A 416 -14.12 -1.97 9.93
N VAL A 417 -13.45 -2.41 8.87
CA VAL A 417 -13.82 -2.20 7.48
C VAL A 417 -13.66 -3.54 6.78
N PHE A 418 -14.72 -4.04 6.14
CA PHE A 418 -14.66 -5.26 5.34
C PHE A 418 -14.21 -4.95 3.90
N ALA A 419 -13.35 -5.81 3.37
CA ALA A 419 -12.98 -5.81 1.96
C ALA A 419 -14.15 -6.29 1.10
N GLY A 420 -14.37 -5.72 -0.08
CA GLY A 420 -15.41 -6.17 -1.01
C GLY A 420 -15.31 -5.48 -2.36
N ARG A 421 -15.82 -6.13 -3.41
CA ARG A 421 -15.56 -5.76 -4.81
C ARG A 421 -16.78 -5.09 -5.47
N THR A 422 -16.56 -4.28 -6.50
CA THR A 422 -17.65 -3.68 -7.29
C THR A 422 -18.34 -4.76 -8.12
N SER A 423 -19.66 -4.90 -7.95
CA SER A 423 -20.47 -5.87 -8.67
C SER A 423 -21.82 -5.28 -9.05
N SER A 424 -22.35 -5.70 -10.19
CA SER A 424 -23.71 -5.43 -10.66
C SER A 424 -24.73 -6.47 -10.17
N ALA A 425 -24.28 -7.55 -9.51
CA ALA A 425 -25.15 -8.59 -8.99
C ALA A 425 -25.85 -8.14 -7.70
N ALA A 426 -27.18 -8.14 -7.71
CA ALA A 426 -27.97 -7.81 -6.52
C ALA A 426 -27.61 -8.72 -5.34
N PRO A 427 -27.43 -8.18 -4.12
CA PRO A 427 -27.23 -9.01 -2.95
C PRO A 427 -28.45 -9.92 -2.73
N PRO A 428 -28.25 -11.20 -2.36
CA PRO A 428 -29.34 -12.03 -1.87
C PRO A 428 -29.90 -11.42 -0.56
N GLU A 429 -29.00 -10.91 0.26
CA GLU A 429 -29.28 -10.29 1.55
C GLU A 429 -28.14 -9.34 1.94
N ALA A 430 -28.46 -8.20 2.57
CA ALA A 430 -27.46 -7.27 3.09
C ALA A 430 -27.93 -6.59 4.39
N TYR A 431 -26.99 -6.26 5.27
CA TYR A 431 -27.23 -5.75 6.62
C TYR A 431 -26.53 -4.39 6.81
N LEU A 432 -27.28 -3.33 7.08
CA LEU A 432 -26.76 -1.96 7.19
C LEU A 432 -27.01 -1.34 8.57
N ASN A 433 -25.98 -0.70 9.14
CA ASN A 433 -26.06 0.08 10.38
C ASN A 433 -25.80 1.57 10.07
N LEU A 434 -26.83 2.40 10.24
CA LEU A 434 -26.77 3.83 9.90
C LEU A 434 -26.10 4.64 11.01
N GLY A 435 -25.27 5.62 10.65
CA GLY A 435 -24.47 6.45 11.57
C GLY A 435 -23.31 5.71 12.25
N ALA A 436 -23.11 4.42 11.94
CA ALA A 436 -22.05 3.63 12.54
C ALA A 436 -20.66 4.10 12.08
N PRO A 437 -19.62 3.98 12.93
CA PRO A 437 -18.27 4.42 12.60
C PRO A 437 -17.46 3.41 11.78
N GLY A 438 -18.01 2.23 11.50
CA GLY A 438 -17.38 1.14 10.77
C GLY A 438 -18.20 -0.14 10.82
N ASP A 439 -17.69 -1.19 10.21
CA ASP A 439 -18.36 -2.47 10.01
C ASP A 439 -18.23 -3.38 11.25
N ARG A 440 -19.13 -4.35 11.40
CA ARG A 440 -19.13 -5.29 12.55
C ARG A 440 -19.74 -6.64 12.17
N LEU A 441 -19.09 -7.73 12.57
CA LEU A 441 -19.63 -9.09 12.48
C LEU A 441 -20.52 -9.33 13.70
N ASP A 442 -21.71 -9.91 13.51
CA ASP A 442 -22.57 -10.33 14.63
C ASP A 442 -22.46 -11.83 14.93
N ALA A 443 -22.97 -12.24 16.09
CA ALA A 443 -22.89 -13.63 16.56
C ALA A 443 -23.68 -14.66 15.72
N ASP A 444 -24.51 -14.20 14.76
CA ASP A 444 -25.17 -15.05 13.77
C ASP A 444 -24.35 -15.16 12.46
N GLY A 445 -23.13 -14.60 12.43
CA GLY A 445 -22.25 -14.57 11.25
C GLY A 445 -22.58 -13.46 10.24
N ARG A 446 -23.47 -12.50 10.58
CA ARG A 446 -23.88 -11.45 9.64
C ARG A 446 -22.88 -10.30 9.65
N ARG A 447 -22.39 -9.93 8.45
CA ARG A 447 -21.54 -8.76 8.25
C ARG A 447 -22.42 -7.51 8.13
N TRP A 448 -22.42 -6.68 9.17
CA TRP A 448 -23.14 -5.40 9.19
C TRP A 448 -22.23 -4.28 8.69
N LEU A 449 -22.64 -3.61 7.62
CA LEU A 449 -21.89 -2.53 6.97
C LEU A 449 -22.32 -1.16 7.52
N SER A 450 -21.35 -0.28 7.83
CA SER A 450 -21.67 1.10 8.20
C SER A 450 -22.13 1.93 7.03
N VAL A 451 -23.04 2.85 7.32
CA VAL A 451 -23.43 3.94 6.43
C VAL A 451 -23.32 5.26 7.19
N PRO A 452 -22.54 6.25 6.71
CA PRO A 452 -21.68 6.22 5.52
C PRO A 452 -20.54 5.18 5.60
N ARG A 453 -19.93 4.85 4.45
CA ARG A 453 -18.76 3.96 4.39
C ARG A 453 -17.52 4.60 5.01
N PRO A 454 -16.61 3.83 5.62
CA PRO A 454 -15.29 4.31 6.01
C PRO A 454 -14.45 4.68 4.78
N ILE A 455 -13.64 5.72 4.87
CA ILE A 455 -12.77 6.18 3.76
C ILE A 455 -11.50 5.32 3.72
N LEU A 456 -11.63 4.10 3.18
CA LEU A 456 -10.54 3.14 2.99
C LEU A 456 -10.66 2.48 1.60
N GLY A 457 -9.55 2.35 0.88
CA GLY A 457 -9.53 1.68 -0.42
C GLY A 457 -9.87 0.19 -0.30
N GLY A 458 -10.65 -0.33 -1.24
CA GLY A 458 -11.17 -1.71 -1.22
C GLY A 458 -12.28 -1.97 -0.19
N ALA A 459 -12.77 -0.96 0.52
CA ALA A 459 -13.92 -1.12 1.42
C ALA A 459 -15.19 -1.49 0.65
N ALA A 460 -15.95 -2.47 1.16
CA ALA A 460 -17.14 -3.02 0.52
C ALA A 460 -18.09 -1.92 -0.04
N PRO A 461 -18.41 -1.92 -1.36
CA PRO A 461 -18.99 -0.76 -2.04
C PRO A 461 -20.51 -0.68 -1.88
N VAL A 462 -20.96 -0.02 -0.80
CA VAL A 462 -22.37 0.29 -0.55
C VAL A 462 -22.56 1.79 -0.38
N ALA A 463 -23.52 2.40 -1.07
CA ALA A 463 -23.99 3.74 -0.76
C ALA A 463 -25.47 3.72 -0.37
N LEU A 464 -25.87 4.83 0.25
CA LEU A 464 -27.22 5.07 0.74
C LEU A 464 -27.35 6.59 0.91
N HIS A 465 -28.33 7.16 0.21
CA HIS A 465 -28.67 8.56 0.31
C HIS A 465 -29.83 8.73 1.30
N CYS A 466 -29.65 9.62 2.27
CA CYS A 466 -30.63 9.92 3.31
C CYS A 466 -30.64 11.42 3.58
N ASP A 467 -31.83 12.00 3.69
CA ASP A 467 -32.02 13.45 3.85
C ASP A 467 -31.88 13.95 5.31
N GLY A 468 -31.44 13.10 6.24
CA GLY A 468 -31.43 13.38 7.69
C GLY A 468 -30.05 13.35 8.36
N ASP A 469 -29.98 13.92 9.56
CA ASP A 469 -28.75 14.05 10.33
C ASP A 469 -28.32 12.73 10.97
N TYR A 470 -27.15 12.20 10.58
CA TYR A 470 -26.55 11.04 11.26
C TYR A 470 -26.20 11.36 12.72
N PHE A 471 -26.54 10.46 13.64
CA PHE A 471 -26.15 10.55 15.05
C PHE A 471 -25.37 9.31 15.51
N ARG A 472 -24.58 9.48 16.58
CA ARG A 472 -23.88 8.42 17.28
C ARG A 472 -23.82 8.72 18.78
N GLN A 473 -24.18 7.75 19.63
CA GLN A 473 -24.00 7.86 21.08
C GLN A 473 -22.51 7.67 21.44
N PRO A 474 -21.95 8.43 22.42
CA PRO A 474 -20.55 8.27 22.84
C PRO A 474 -20.22 6.95 23.56
N SER A 475 -21.22 6.18 24.01
CA SER A 475 -21.04 4.91 24.72
C SER A 475 -22.17 3.93 24.39
N GLU A 476 -21.83 2.63 24.30
CA GLU A 476 -22.81 1.53 24.23
C GLU A 476 -23.40 1.20 25.63
N SER A 477 -22.79 1.69 26.72
CA SER A 477 -23.17 1.33 28.10
C SER A 477 -24.56 1.80 28.54
N THR A 478 -25.14 2.80 27.86
CA THR A 478 -26.52 3.28 28.06
C THR A 478 -27.58 2.37 27.45
N LEU A 479 -27.17 1.35 26.69
CA LEU A 479 -28.02 0.50 25.86
C LEU A 479 -27.90 -0.99 26.24
N ALA A 480 -27.12 -1.33 27.28
CA ALA A 480 -26.66 -2.68 27.57
C ALA A 480 -27.76 -3.73 27.84
N ASP A 481 -28.99 -3.32 28.16
CA ASP A 481 -30.15 -4.20 28.34
C ASP A 481 -30.84 -4.59 27.01
N MET A 482 -30.37 -4.08 25.86
CA MET A 482 -30.89 -4.36 24.52
C MET A 482 -30.14 -5.50 23.83
N ASP A 483 -30.82 -6.29 22.99
CA ASP A 483 -30.14 -7.22 22.08
C ASP A 483 -29.29 -6.45 21.06
N LYS A 484 -28.02 -6.84 20.88
CA LYS A 484 -27.04 -6.16 20.01
C LYS A 484 -27.02 -4.63 20.20
N PRO A 485 -26.63 -4.12 21.40
CA PRO A 485 -26.80 -2.70 21.78
C PRO A 485 -26.07 -1.70 20.86
N TRP A 486 -25.03 -2.17 20.15
CA TRP A 486 -24.26 -1.41 19.18
C TRP A 486 -25.03 -1.07 17.88
N LEU A 487 -26.11 -1.80 17.55
CA LEU A 487 -27.03 -1.41 16.47
C LEU A 487 -27.85 -0.17 16.84
N TYR A 488 -28.03 0.07 18.14
CA TYR A 488 -28.77 1.20 18.71
C TYR A 488 -27.84 2.35 19.15
N GLY A 489 -26.52 2.17 19.02
CA GLY A 489 -25.52 3.19 19.29
C GLY A 489 -25.43 4.30 18.23
N SER A 490 -26.12 4.14 17.10
CA SER A 490 -26.12 5.09 15.97
C SER A 490 -27.45 5.09 15.21
N GLY A 491 -27.63 6.04 14.31
CA GLY A 491 -28.79 6.12 13.43
C GLY A 491 -28.90 7.43 12.68
N VAL A 492 -30.12 7.81 12.27
CA VAL A 492 -30.42 9.07 11.59
C VAL A 492 -31.61 9.78 12.24
N HIS A 493 -31.49 11.07 12.51
CA HIS A 493 -32.61 11.92 12.92
C HIS A 493 -33.34 12.48 11.69
N ASN A 494 -34.68 12.43 11.72
CA ASN A 494 -35.55 12.96 10.67
C ASN A 494 -35.15 12.51 9.24
N PRO A 495 -35.00 11.19 8.96
CA PRO A 495 -34.36 10.66 7.74
C PRO A 495 -34.98 11.04 6.38
N GLY A 496 -36.13 11.73 6.37
CA GLY A 496 -36.82 12.16 5.16
C GLY A 496 -37.16 10.97 4.26
N ARG A 497 -36.49 10.88 3.11
CA ARG A 497 -36.41 9.67 2.30
C ARG A 497 -35.05 9.01 2.48
N ILE A 498 -35.05 7.70 2.69
CA ILE A 498 -33.87 6.84 2.50
C ILE A 498 -33.97 6.19 1.12
N THR A 499 -32.92 6.31 0.32
CA THR A 499 -32.72 5.58 -0.94
C THR A 499 -31.43 4.79 -0.81
N ILE A 500 -31.45 3.49 -1.12
CA ILE A 500 -30.34 2.58 -0.85
C ILE A 500 -29.74 2.13 -2.18
N ASP A 501 -28.72 2.87 -2.61
CA ASP A 501 -28.06 2.71 -3.91
C ASP A 501 -26.71 2.00 -3.70
N LEU A 502 -26.75 0.67 -3.67
CA LEU A 502 -25.55 -0.19 -3.54
C LEU A 502 -24.57 0.13 -4.69
N VAL A 503 -23.31 0.45 -4.39
CA VAL A 503 -22.39 1.03 -5.40
C VAL A 503 -21.93 -0.05 -6.36
N GLY A 504 -22.12 0.20 -7.65
CA GLY A 504 -21.90 -0.77 -8.73
C GLY A 504 -23.17 -1.48 -9.21
N LEU A 505 -24.27 -1.47 -8.43
CA LEU A 505 -25.55 -2.05 -8.89
C LEU A 505 -26.24 -1.26 -9.98
N LYS A 506 -26.05 0.07 -10.02
CA LYS A 506 -26.35 0.82 -11.24
C LYS A 506 -25.10 0.84 -12.12
N PRO A 507 -25.01 -0.01 -13.16
CA PRO A 507 -23.95 0.09 -14.15
C PRO A 507 -23.99 1.44 -14.87
N ILE A 508 -22.88 1.81 -15.48
CA ILE A 508 -22.79 2.97 -16.36
C ILE A 508 -23.71 2.74 -17.57
N GLU A 509 -24.75 3.55 -17.73
CA GLU A 509 -25.69 3.43 -18.83
C GLU A 509 -25.10 3.99 -20.14
N ALA A 510 -24.66 3.10 -21.02
CA ALA A 510 -24.57 3.42 -22.44
C ALA A 510 -25.99 3.39 -23.03
N LEU A 511 -26.41 4.45 -23.71
CA LEU A 511 -27.78 4.57 -24.24
C LEU A 511 -27.82 4.32 -25.75
N PRO A 512 -28.90 3.72 -26.30
CA PRO A 512 -28.96 3.44 -27.73
C PRO A 512 -28.99 4.73 -28.55
N CYS A 513 -28.16 4.80 -29.60
CA CYS A 513 -28.21 5.85 -30.62
C CYS A 513 -28.74 5.29 -31.95
N GLY A 514 -29.69 6.00 -32.57
CA GLY A 514 -30.30 5.61 -33.85
C GLY A 514 -29.44 5.93 -35.10
N THR A 515 -28.30 6.58 -34.88
CA THR A 515 -27.28 6.92 -35.88
C THR A 515 -25.93 6.75 -35.18
N PRO A 516 -24.88 6.22 -35.86
CA PRO A 516 -23.51 6.28 -35.37
C PRO A 516 -23.11 7.71 -34.96
N MET A 517 -22.42 7.84 -33.83
CA MET A 517 -21.81 9.10 -33.41
C MET A 517 -20.61 9.41 -34.33
N VAL A 518 -20.43 10.67 -34.71
CA VAL A 518 -19.27 11.07 -35.54
C VAL A 518 -18.16 11.59 -34.63
N CYS A 519 -17.04 10.86 -34.56
CA CYS A 519 -15.85 11.26 -33.81
C CYS A 519 -15.09 12.41 -34.50
N ASP A 520 -15.65 13.63 -34.48
CA ASP A 520 -15.06 14.83 -35.11
C ASP A 520 -14.56 15.88 -34.11
N GLY A 521 -14.59 15.55 -32.82
CA GLY A 521 -14.17 16.39 -31.70
C GLY A 521 -15.26 17.32 -31.18
N LYS A 522 -16.51 17.24 -31.68
CA LYS A 522 -17.61 18.12 -31.29
C LYS A 522 -18.78 17.32 -30.75
N LEU A 523 -18.90 17.36 -29.42
CA LEU A 523 -19.92 16.67 -28.62
C LEU A 523 -21.30 16.71 -29.29
N ASP A 524 -21.66 15.59 -29.89
CA ASP A 524 -22.75 15.47 -30.85
C ASP A 524 -24.11 15.90 -30.27
N GLY A 525 -25.00 16.48 -31.08
CA GLY A 525 -26.24 17.11 -30.57
C GLY A 525 -27.19 16.14 -29.84
N MET A 526 -27.06 14.85 -30.16
CA MET A 526 -27.76 13.71 -29.54
C MET A 526 -27.26 13.37 -28.12
N LEU A 527 -26.08 13.88 -27.72
CA LEU A 527 -25.54 13.79 -26.36
C LEU A 527 -26.09 14.89 -25.44
N LEU A 528 -26.51 16.02 -26.01
CA LEU A 528 -26.99 17.22 -25.31
C LEU A 528 -28.52 17.41 -25.34
N ALA A 529 -29.28 16.45 -25.87
CA ALA A 529 -30.72 16.58 -26.07
C ALA A 529 -31.51 16.56 -24.74
N ASN A 530 -32.53 17.41 -24.61
CA ASN A 530 -33.45 17.41 -23.48
C ASN A 530 -34.12 16.04 -23.28
N GLY A 531 -34.07 15.51 -22.06
CA GLY A 531 -34.56 14.16 -21.73
C GLY A 531 -33.48 13.07 -21.73
N THR A 532 -32.25 13.39 -22.16
CA THR A 532 -31.07 12.55 -21.92
C THR A 532 -30.79 12.45 -20.41
N PRO A 533 -30.46 11.26 -19.87
CA PRO A 533 -29.88 11.10 -18.53
C PRO A 533 -28.67 12.01 -18.28
N ALA A 534 -28.44 12.37 -17.02
CA ALA A 534 -27.32 13.23 -16.65
C ALA A 534 -25.97 12.58 -17.02
N PRO A 535 -24.99 13.35 -17.52
CA PRO A 535 -23.65 12.84 -17.77
C PRO A 535 -22.96 12.46 -16.45
N ILE A 536 -21.95 11.61 -16.57
CA ILE A 536 -21.17 11.10 -15.46
C ILE A 536 -20.18 12.19 -15.03
N SER A 537 -20.42 12.83 -13.89
CA SER A 537 -19.46 13.78 -13.29
C SER A 537 -18.21 13.04 -12.84
N LEU A 538 -17.06 13.44 -13.37
CA LEU A 538 -15.75 12.88 -13.02
C LEU A 538 -15.12 13.72 -11.91
N SER A 539 -14.45 13.06 -10.96
CA SER A 539 -13.97 13.71 -9.73
C SER A 539 -12.48 13.96 -9.76
N PHE A 540 -12.06 15.22 -9.66
CA PHE A 540 -10.66 15.58 -9.50
C PHE A 540 -10.08 15.13 -8.14
N SER A 541 -8.78 14.83 -8.12
CA SER A 541 -8.03 14.45 -6.90
C SER A 541 -7.84 15.61 -5.92
N SER A 542 -7.88 16.84 -6.41
CA SER A 542 -7.81 18.11 -5.68
C SER A 542 -9.05 18.97 -5.96
N GLY A 543 -9.45 19.81 -5.00
CA GLY A 543 -10.60 20.70 -5.13
C GLY A 543 -10.27 21.93 -5.97
N LEU A 544 -10.23 21.75 -7.29
CA LEU A 544 -10.09 22.82 -8.28
C LEU A 544 -11.45 23.24 -8.83
N ASP A 545 -11.53 24.48 -9.31
CA ASP A 545 -12.67 25.03 -10.05
C ASP A 545 -12.64 24.54 -11.52
N ARG A 546 -12.80 23.22 -11.68
CA ARG A 546 -12.85 22.47 -12.94
C ARG A 546 -14.00 21.48 -12.91
N GLU A 547 -14.67 21.30 -14.05
CA GLU A 547 -15.67 20.25 -14.24
C GLU A 547 -15.31 19.35 -15.43
N ALA A 548 -15.43 18.04 -15.24
CA ALA A 548 -15.30 17.03 -16.30
C ALA A 548 -16.52 16.10 -16.30
N ARG A 549 -17.05 15.79 -17.48
CA ARG A 549 -18.30 15.04 -17.68
C ARG A 549 -18.17 14.04 -18.82
N ALA A 550 -18.51 12.78 -18.58
CA ALA A 550 -18.55 11.73 -19.60
C ALA A 550 -19.98 11.34 -20.02
N TYR A 551 -20.14 10.97 -21.28
CA TYR A 551 -21.38 10.57 -21.95
C TYR A 551 -21.13 9.24 -22.67
N LEU A 552 -22.03 8.26 -22.53
CA LEU A 552 -21.94 6.99 -23.27
C LEU A 552 -23.13 6.79 -24.20
N ARG A 553 -22.87 6.18 -25.37
CA ARG A 553 -23.88 5.67 -26.31
C ARG A 553 -23.47 4.30 -26.83
N TYR A 554 -24.39 3.60 -27.50
CA TYR A 554 -24.07 2.43 -28.29
C TYR A 554 -25.05 2.26 -29.46
N ASP A 555 -24.64 1.56 -30.50
CA ASP A 555 -25.53 1.00 -31.52
C ASP A 555 -25.32 -0.54 -31.61
N ASP A 556 -25.79 -1.19 -32.68
CA ASP A 556 -25.59 -2.63 -32.85
C ASP A 556 -24.10 -3.02 -33.03
N ALA A 557 -23.22 -2.07 -33.38
CA ALA A 557 -21.83 -2.33 -33.78
C ALA A 557 -20.79 -1.80 -32.77
N SER A 558 -21.01 -0.65 -32.12
CA SER A 558 -20.00 0.04 -31.29
C SER A 558 -20.52 0.57 -29.95
N LEU A 559 -19.63 0.63 -28.97
CA LEU A 559 -19.70 1.49 -27.78
C LEU A 559 -19.10 2.86 -28.13
N TYR A 560 -19.77 3.94 -27.77
CA TYR A 560 -19.28 5.31 -27.92
C TYR A 560 -19.09 5.96 -26.56
N VAL A 561 -17.97 6.67 -26.37
CA VAL A 561 -17.66 7.41 -25.15
C VAL A 561 -17.23 8.83 -25.54
N ALA A 562 -17.84 9.86 -24.96
CA ALA A 562 -17.45 11.24 -25.19
C ALA A 562 -17.27 11.98 -23.86
N ILE A 563 -16.23 12.80 -23.73
CA ILE A 563 -15.87 13.48 -22.48
C ILE A 563 -15.68 14.97 -22.78
N ILE A 564 -16.26 15.83 -21.96
CA ILE A 564 -16.04 17.28 -21.97
C ILE A 564 -15.33 17.70 -20.68
N THR A 565 -14.29 18.52 -20.82
CA THR A 565 -13.56 19.15 -19.70
C THR A 565 -13.65 20.66 -19.83
N GLN A 566 -13.95 21.36 -18.74
CA GLN A 566 -14.06 22.82 -18.69
C GLN A 566 -13.46 23.37 -17.38
N ALA A 567 -12.82 24.54 -17.45
CA ALA A 567 -12.31 25.29 -16.30
C ALA A 567 -12.94 26.69 -16.26
N GLU A 568 -13.07 27.30 -15.06
CA GLU A 568 -13.75 28.60 -14.94
C GLU A 568 -12.96 29.78 -15.53
N GLU A 569 -11.63 29.77 -15.45
CA GLU A 569 -10.76 30.82 -16.02
C GLU A 569 -10.46 30.60 -17.52
N PRO A 570 -10.49 31.66 -18.37
CA PRO A 570 -10.16 31.54 -19.80
C PRO A 570 -8.64 31.50 -20.07
N GLY A 571 -8.16 30.45 -20.75
CA GLY A 571 -6.82 30.48 -21.36
C GLY A 571 -6.19 29.11 -21.64
N TRP A 572 -6.45 28.10 -20.80
CA TRP A 572 -5.57 26.92 -20.64
C TRP A 572 -5.25 26.12 -21.91
N ALA A 573 -6.17 26.00 -22.88
CA ALA A 573 -5.91 25.26 -24.12
C ALA A 573 -4.95 25.99 -25.09
N THR A 574 -4.54 27.24 -24.78
CA THR A 574 -3.64 28.06 -25.62
C THR A 574 -2.65 28.92 -24.83
N ALA A 575 -2.58 28.78 -23.50
CA ALA A 575 -1.90 29.69 -22.58
C ALA A 575 -0.36 29.65 -22.67
N ASN A 576 0.22 30.39 -23.62
CA ASN A 576 1.64 30.75 -23.64
C ASN A 576 1.91 31.92 -22.67
N ASP A 577 1.43 31.79 -21.43
CA ASP A 577 1.16 32.93 -20.53
C ASP A 577 2.37 33.32 -19.66
N GLY A 578 3.50 33.60 -20.33
CA GLY A 578 4.54 34.55 -19.90
C GLY A 578 5.48 34.17 -18.74
N ASP A 579 5.03 33.43 -17.72
CA ASP A 579 5.79 33.08 -16.51
C ASP A 579 5.62 31.57 -16.20
N THR A 580 6.24 30.71 -17.01
CA THR A 580 6.07 29.24 -16.93
C THR A 580 7.12 28.52 -16.07
N PRO A 581 6.75 27.99 -14.88
CA PRO A 581 7.32 26.74 -14.37
C PRO A 581 6.69 25.59 -15.17
N GLY A 582 7.11 25.46 -16.42
CA GLY A 582 6.45 24.64 -17.43
C GLY A 582 7.12 24.82 -18.79
N GLY A 583 8.37 24.37 -18.89
CA GLY A 583 9.13 24.32 -20.14
C GLY A 583 8.64 23.23 -21.10
N GLY A 584 7.33 23.02 -21.19
CA GLY A 584 6.71 22.03 -22.03
C GLY A 584 7.11 22.26 -23.48
N THR A 585 7.93 21.37 -24.02
CA THR A 585 8.20 21.32 -25.45
C THR A 585 6.88 21.24 -26.20
N SER A 586 6.69 22.09 -27.22
CA SER A 586 5.55 21.97 -28.11
C SER A 586 5.63 20.62 -28.85
N ILE A 587 5.00 19.58 -28.28
CA ILE A 587 4.88 18.27 -28.93
C ILE A 587 4.14 18.53 -30.24
N PRO A 588 4.70 18.18 -31.41
CA PRO A 588 4.02 18.41 -32.67
C PRO A 588 2.66 17.72 -32.67
N ALA A 589 1.65 18.35 -33.26
CA ALA A 589 0.33 17.76 -33.48
C ALA A 589 0.39 16.65 -34.55
N ASN A 590 1.12 15.59 -34.21
CA ASN A 590 1.17 14.33 -34.95
C ASN A 590 -0.06 13.53 -34.51
N GLY A 591 -1.05 13.42 -35.41
CA GLY A 591 -2.11 12.42 -35.32
C GLY A 591 -1.59 11.01 -35.60
N SER A 592 -0.51 10.62 -34.91
CA SER A 592 0.05 9.27 -34.92
C SER A 592 -0.75 8.35 -34.02
N SER A 593 -0.89 7.09 -34.45
CA SER A 593 -1.23 6.00 -33.55
C SER A 593 -0.10 5.77 -32.53
N ASP A 594 -0.43 5.05 -31.47
CA ASP A 594 0.52 4.41 -30.53
C ASP A 594 1.46 5.39 -29.81
N ALA A 595 1.03 6.65 -29.69
CA ALA A 595 1.72 7.75 -29.05
C ALA A 595 1.56 7.74 -27.52
N ARG A 596 2.49 8.41 -26.83
CA ARG A 596 2.45 8.61 -25.36
C ARG A 596 1.52 9.76 -25.01
N VAL A 597 0.20 9.55 -25.14
CA VAL A 597 -0.82 10.62 -24.98
C VAL A 597 -0.75 11.37 -23.65
N TRP A 598 -0.24 10.70 -22.62
CA TRP A 598 0.01 11.20 -21.26
C TRP A 598 1.14 12.23 -21.13
N GLU A 599 1.87 12.55 -22.20
CA GLU A 599 2.79 13.69 -22.26
C GLU A 599 2.07 15.02 -22.62
N ASP A 600 0.74 14.97 -22.74
CA ASP A 600 -0.18 16.05 -23.11
C ASP A 600 -1.48 15.96 -22.27
N ASP A 601 -2.32 17.00 -22.28
CA ASP A 601 -3.67 16.94 -21.67
C ASP A 601 -4.48 15.85 -22.38
N SER A 602 -4.93 14.83 -21.65
CA SER A 602 -5.35 13.56 -22.25
C SER A 602 -6.43 12.83 -21.46
N TRP A 603 -7.13 11.95 -22.16
CA TRP A 603 -8.13 11.05 -21.58
C TRP A 603 -7.81 9.61 -21.96
N GLU A 604 -7.76 8.76 -20.95
CA GLU A 604 -7.48 7.33 -21.04
C GLU A 604 -8.75 6.54 -20.69
N LEU A 605 -9.19 5.70 -21.62
CA LEU A 605 -10.34 4.81 -21.55
C LEU A 605 -9.85 3.38 -21.37
N TYR A 606 -10.27 2.75 -20.27
CA TYR A 606 -9.92 1.38 -19.95
C TYR A 606 -11.18 0.49 -19.92
N LEU A 607 -11.16 -0.61 -20.67
CA LEU A 607 -12.30 -1.53 -20.86
C LEU A 607 -11.88 -2.99 -20.59
N SER A 608 -12.60 -3.66 -19.69
CA SER A 608 -12.33 -5.03 -19.22
C SER A 608 -13.65 -5.76 -18.94
N ASP A 609 -13.66 -7.08 -18.83
CA ASP A 609 -14.86 -7.88 -18.56
C ASP A 609 -15.07 -8.18 -17.05
N GLY A 610 -16.07 -9.00 -16.72
CA GLY A 610 -16.27 -9.46 -15.35
C GLY A 610 -15.20 -10.42 -14.84
N ALA A 611 -14.43 -11.06 -15.73
CA ALA A 611 -13.38 -12.01 -15.37
C ALA A 611 -12.00 -11.37 -15.12
N ARG A 612 -11.82 -10.08 -15.49
CA ARG A 612 -10.64 -9.25 -15.20
C ARG A 612 -9.31 -9.77 -15.73
N LYS A 613 -9.33 -10.66 -16.74
CA LYS A 613 -8.11 -11.28 -17.28
C LYS A 613 -7.36 -10.39 -18.25
N ALA A 614 -8.07 -9.53 -18.97
CA ALA A 614 -7.49 -8.59 -19.92
C ALA A 614 -8.14 -7.21 -19.82
N CYS A 615 -7.49 -6.19 -20.39
CA CYS A 615 -8.09 -4.86 -20.56
C CYS A 615 -7.57 -4.19 -21.83
N VAL A 616 -8.49 -3.73 -22.67
CA VAL A 616 -8.20 -2.77 -23.74
C VAL A 616 -7.97 -1.40 -23.10
N HIS A 617 -6.83 -0.80 -23.37
CA HIS A 617 -6.50 0.58 -22.97
C HIS A 617 -6.43 1.43 -24.25
N LEU A 618 -7.27 2.46 -24.34
CA LEU A 618 -7.30 3.45 -25.43
C LEU A 618 -7.03 4.83 -24.85
N GLY A 619 -6.37 5.72 -25.59
CA GLY A 619 -6.08 7.08 -25.14
C GLY A 619 -6.15 8.13 -26.25
N ILE A 620 -6.56 9.35 -25.90
CA ILE A 620 -6.64 10.51 -26.81
C ILE A 620 -6.06 11.74 -26.09
N SER A 621 -5.15 12.46 -26.74
CA SER A 621 -4.60 13.74 -26.25
C SER A 621 -5.24 14.98 -26.89
N ALA A 622 -5.04 16.16 -26.30
CA ALA A 622 -5.49 17.46 -26.79
C ALA A 622 -4.93 17.79 -28.19
N SER A 623 -3.68 17.40 -28.44
CA SER A 623 -3.01 17.47 -29.74
C SER A 623 -3.52 16.49 -30.80
N GLY A 624 -4.42 15.56 -30.43
CA GLY A 624 -5.00 14.56 -31.34
C GLY A 624 -4.11 13.33 -31.58
N ALA A 625 -3.09 13.13 -30.74
CA ALA A 625 -2.37 11.86 -30.71
C ALA A 625 -3.24 10.77 -30.07
N ARG A 626 -3.02 9.51 -30.48
CA ARG A 626 -3.78 8.34 -30.00
C ARG A 626 -2.86 7.34 -29.34
N PHE A 627 -3.38 6.61 -28.36
CA PHE A 627 -2.76 5.39 -27.84
C PHE A 627 -3.75 4.22 -27.93
N ASP A 628 -3.28 3.02 -28.25
CA ASP A 628 -3.95 1.79 -27.81
C ASP A 628 -2.97 0.67 -27.39
N GLY A 629 -3.52 -0.34 -26.72
CA GLY A 629 -2.81 -1.54 -26.30
C GLY A 629 -3.69 -2.46 -25.45
N LEU A 630 -3.24 -3.70 -25.29
CA LEU A 630 -3.97 -4.76 -24.56
C LEU A 630 -3.17 -5.23 -23.34
N TRP A 631 -3.73 -5.04 -22.15
CA TRP A 631 -3.19 -5.61 -20.91
C TRP A 631 -3.60 -7.07 -20.76
N ASP A 632 -2.65 -7.95 -20.47
CA ASP A 632 -2.85 -9.28 -19.87
C ASP A 632 -2.56 -9.22 -18.35
N TYR A 633 -3.59 -9.40 -17.52
CA TYR A 633 -3.47 -9.44 -16.06
C TYR A 633 -3.16 -10.84 -15.50
N THR A 634 -3.03 -11.85 -16.35
CA THR A 634 -2.45 -13.15 -16.00
C THR A 634 -0.93 -13.19 -16.18
N ALA A 635 -0.36 -12.19 -16.87
CA ALA A 635 1.08 -12.05 -17.12
C ALA A 635 1.91 -11.70 -15.86
N PHE A 636 3.22 -11.92 -15.95
CA PHE A 636 4.15 -11.90 -14.81
C PHE A 636 4.43 -10.51 -14.19
N ASP A 637 3.98 -9.42 -14.81
CA ASP A 637 4.16 -8.09 -14.22
C ASP A 637 3.07 -7.11 -14.73
N ALA A 638 2.43 -6.41 -13.80
CA ALA A 638 1.42 -5.39 -14.09
C ALA A 638 2.00 -4.10 -14.73
N LEU A 639 3.31 -4.07 -15.02
CA LEU A 639 3.99 -3.04 -15.82
C LEU A 639 4.59 -3.57 -17.14
N HIS A 640 4.58 -4.91 -17.36
CA HIS A 640 4.96 -5.54 -18.64
C HIS A 640 3.77 -6.16 -19.39
N GLY A 641 2.62 -6.39 -18.74
CA GLY A 641 1.46 -7.05 -19.34
C GLY A 641 0.78 -6.29 -20.48
N LEU A 642 1.18 -5.04 -20.74
CA LEU A 642 0.67 -4.21 -21.84
C LEU A 642 1.33 -4.57 -23.16
N ASP A 643 0.62 -5.32 -24.01
CA ASP A 643 0.95 -5.43 -25.43
C ASP A 643 0.64 -4.11 -26.13
N ARG A 644 1.70 -3.34 -26.43
CA ARG A 644 1.68 -2.09 -27.21
C ARG A 644 1.78 -2.33 -28.72
N SER A 645 1.77 -3.59 -29.16
CA SER A 645 1.69 -3.99 -30.58
C SER A 645 0.30 -4.52 -30.96
N TRP A 646 -0.53 -4.85 -29.96
CA TRP A 646 -1.97 -4.94 -30.15
C TRP A 646 -2.47 -3.58 -30.63
N THR A 647 -3.10 -3.59 -31.81
CA THR A 647 -3.65 -2.39 -32.45
C THR A 647 -5.13 -2.60 -32.69
N GLY A 648 -5.96 -1.77 -32.08
CA GLY A 648 -7.41 -1.90 -32.10
C GLY A 648 -8.04 -1.29 -33.36
N VAL A 649 -9.17 -1.83 -33.81
CA VAL A 649 -10.04 -1.09 -34.74
C VAL A 649 -10.98 -0.23 -33.91
N TRP A 650 -10.75 1.09 -33.89
CA TRP A 650 -11.58 2.09 -33.21
C TRP A 650 -11.41 3.48 -33.86
N GLU A 651 -12.38 4.38 -33.66
CA GLU A 651 -12.32 5.77 -34.13
C GLU A 651 -12.19 6.77 -32.96
N SER A 652 -11.64 7.94 -33.25
CA SER A 652 -11.23 8.93 -32.23
C SER A 652 -11.44 10.36 -32.72
N GLY A 653 -11.99 11.23 -31.89
CA GLY A 653 -12.15 12.66 -32.15
C GLY A 653 -11.65 13.51 -30.98
N VAL A 654 -11.11 14.69 -31.26
CA VAL A 654 -10.77 15.68 -30.22
C VAL A 654 -10.96 17.12 -30.71
N SER A 655 -11.34 18.01 -29.81
CA SER A 655 -11.08 19.45 -29.93
C SER A 655 -10.57 20.00 -28.59
N ALA A 656 -9.68 20.99 -28.66
CA ALA A 656 -9.19 21.75 -27.51
C ALA A 656 -9.15 23.24 -27.90
N GLU A 657 -10.02 24.05 -27.28
CA GLU A 657 -10.20 25.46 -27.60
C GLU A 657 -10.45 26.30 -26.33
N GLY A 658 -9.66 27.37 -26.14
CA GLY A 658 -9.84 28.35 -25.06
C GLY A 658 -9.70 27.76 -23.65
N ASN A 659 -10.83 27.41 -23.03
CA ASN A 659 -10.90 26.76 -21.72
C ASN A 659 -11.71 25.44 -21.72
N ARG A 660 -11.81 24.79 -22.89
CA ARG A 660 -12.59 23.57 -23.09
C ARG A 660 -11.83 22.54 -23.93
N MET A 661 -11.95 21.27 -23.54
CA MET A 661 -11.57 20.11 -24.36
C MET A 661 -12.77 19.17 -24.50
N VAL A 662 -12.88 18.53 -25.66
CA VAL A 662 -13.82 17.43 -25.93
C VAL A 662 -13.04 16.26 -26.53
N THR A 663 -13.12 15.07 -25.95
CA THR A 663 -12.57 13.81 -26.53
C THR A 663 -13.69 12.82 -26.81
N GLU A 664 -13.54 12.03 -27.87
CA GLU A 664 -14.57 11.13 -28.40
C GLU A 664 -13.95 9.81 -28.87
N PHE A 665 -14.49 8.68 -28.42
CA PHE A 665 -14.09 7.32 -28.77
C PHE A 665 -15.27 6.58 -29.40
N ALA A 666 -15.03 5.83 -30.47
CA ALA A 666 -15.94 4.82 -31.00
C ALA A 666 -15.24 3.45 -31.02
N VAL A 667 -15.73 2.52 -30.21
CA VAL A 667 -15.11 1.22 -29.94
C VAL A 667 -16.05 0.09 -30.41
N PRO A 668 -15.83 -0.48 -31.60
CA PRO A 668 -16.54 -1.65 -32.09
C PRO A 668 -16.52 -2.83 -31.11
N PHE A 669 -17.65 -3.50 -30.94
CA PHE A 669 -17.74 -4.70 -30.07
C PHE A 669 -16.84 -5.83 -30.55
N THR A 670 -16.64 -5.95 -31.87
CA THR A 670 -15.70 -6.90 -32.47
C THR A 670 -14.25 -6.68 -32.02
N THR A 671 -13.87 -5.46 -31.64
CA THR A 671 -12.52 -5.14 -31.12
C THR A 671 -12.38 -5.59 -29.66
N LEU A 672 -13.45 -5.53 -28.87
CA LEU A 672 -13.50 -6.06 -27.50
C LEU A 672 -13.53 -7.60 -27.50
N GLU A 673 -14.32 -8.21 -28.39
CA GLU A 673 -14.34 -9.66 -28.62
C GLU A 673 -12.98 -10.19 -29.09
N ALA A 674 -12.28 -9.46 -29.98
CA ALA A 674 -10.93 -9.81 -30.43
C ALA A 674 -9.87 -9.66 -29.32
N ALA A 675 -10.08 -8.77 -28.35
CA ALA A 675 -9.30 -8.68 -27.11
C ALA A 675 -9.69 -9.74 -26.06
N GLY A 676 -10.64 -10.62 -26.36
CA GLY A 676 -11.10 -11.69 -25.47
C GLY A 676 -12.04 -11.25 -24.35
N LEU A 677 -12.64 -10.06 -24.45
CA LEU A 677 -13.55 -9.51 -23.45
C LEU A 677 -15.01 -9.89 -23.74
N ASP A 678 -15.73 -10.29 -22.70
CA ASP A 678 -17.19 -10.45 -22.75
C ASP A 678 -17.91 -9.10 -22.70
N ARG A 679 -18.81 -8.86 -23.67
CA ARG A 679 -19.67 -7.67 -23.74
C ARG A 679 -20.70 -7.64 -22.62
N ASP A 680 -21.29 -8.79 -22.26
CA ASP A 680 -22.43 -8.82 -21.34
C ASP A 680 -22.00 -8.60 -19.87
N THR A 681 -20.71 -8.75 -19.56
CA THR A 681 -20.09 -8.38 -18.27
C THR A 681 -19.10 -7.22 -18.38
N LEU A 682 -19.16 -6.42 -19.46
CA LEU A 682 -18.22 -5.32 -19.70
C LEU A 682 -18.22 -4.29 -18.56
N CYS A 683 -17.04 -3.81 -18.22
CA CYS A 683 -16.75 -2.86 -17.16
C CYS A 683 -15.75 -1.81 -17.66
N MET A 684 -15.82 -0.58 -17.13
CA MET A 684 -15.03 0.56 -17.60
C MET A 684 -14.39 1.36 -16.46
N ASN A 685 -13.23 1.97 -16.74
CA ASN A 685 -12.70 3.11 -16.00
C ASN A 685 -12.29 4.24 -16.97
N LEU A 686 -12.32 5.48 -16.47
CA LEU A 686 -11.89 6.68 -17.18
C LEU A 686 -10.92 7.47 -16.30
N ILE A 687 -9.77 7.82 -16.86
CA ILE A 687 -8.74 8.64 -16.20
C ILE A 687 -8.44 9.86 -17.08
N GLY A 688 -8.48 11.05 -16.47
CA GLY A 688 -8.01 12.28 -17.07
C GLY A 688 -6.58 12.56 -16.61
N THR A 689 -5.67 12.61 -17.58
CA THR A 689 -4.25 12.93 -17.44
C THR A 689 -3.99 14.35 -17.95
N GLY A 690 -2.95 14.98 -17.42
CA GLY A 690 -2.50 16.31 -17.83
C GLY A 690 -0.98 16.32 -17.97
N PRO A 691 -0.40 17.35 -18.60
CA PRO A 691 1.04 17.51 -18.76
C PRO A 691 1.69 17.87 -17.42
N GLY A 692 1.83 16.86 -16.56
CA GLY A 692 2.67 16.86 -15.37
C GLY A 692 3.76 15.83 -15.56
N ASP A 693 5.01 16.28 -15.61
CA ASP A 693 6.13 15.46 -16.03
C ASP A 693 6.29 14.22 -15.14
N LEU A 694 6.49 13.07 -15.77
CA LEU A 694 6.09 11.78 -15.18
C LEU A 694 7.16 11.10 -14.31
N GLY A 695 8.25 11.82 -13.98
CA GLY A 695 9.43 11.31 -13.26
C GLY A 695 10.14 10.11 -13.90
N SER A 696 9.72 9.69 -15.10
CA SER A 696 10.11 8.41 -15.67
C SER A 696 10.16 8.44 -17.21
N PRO A 697 10.99 7.58 -17.83
CA PRO A 697 11.06 7.40 -19.27
C PRO A 697 9.74 6.99 -19.92
N ASP A 698 8.89 6.24 -19.21
CA ASP A 698 7.47 6.02 -19.54
C ASP A 698 6.68 5.41 -18.35
N PHE A 699 5.75 6.15 -17.73
CA PHE A 699 5.15 5.79 -16.43
C PHE A 699 4.28 4.52 -16.41
N LEU A 700 3.83 4.04 -17.57
CA LEU A 700 3.06 2.79 -17.69
C LEU A 700 3.93 1.54 -17.56
N SER A 701 5.23 1.65 -17.82
CA SER A 701 6.18 0.52 -17.82
C SER A 701 7.35 0.73 -16.87
N VAL A 702 7.82 1.97 -16.72
CA VAL A 702 8.91 2.39 -15.83
C VAL A 702 8.34 3.08 -14.58
N GLN A 703 8.78 2.65 -13.40
CA GLN A 703 8.38 3.27 -12.13
C GLN A 703 8.90 4.71 -12.02
N PRO A 704 8.12 5.66 -11.44
CA PRO A 704 8.55 7.06 -11.28
C PRO A 704 9.74 7.30 -10.35
N ASP A 705 10.09 6.33 -9.50
CA ASP A 705 11.26 6.33 -8.61
C ASP A 705 11.91 4.94 -8.67
N GLY A 706 13.19 4.82 -8.28
CA GLY A 706 13.85 3.52 -8.06
C GLY A 706 14.26 2.74 -9.31
N PHE A 707 14.08 3.29 -10.51
CA PHE A 707 14.34 2.64 -11.78
C PHE A 707 15.84 2.65 -12.17
N SER A 708 16.19 2.01 -13.29
CA SER A 708 17.54 2.10 -13.87
C SER A 708 17.51 2.05 -15.40
N ALA A 709 18.54 2.62 -16.02
CA ALA A 709 18.68 2.76 -17.47
C ALA A 709 20.07 2.30 -17.95
N HIS A 710 20.13 1.81 -19.19
CA HIS A 710 21.37 1.44 -19.87
C HIS A 710 21.31 1.87 -21.33
N TRP A 711 22.25 2.70 -21.76
CA TRP A 711 22.41 3.15 -23.14
C TRP A 711 23.68 2.57 -23.75
N GLN A 712 23.59 2.12 -25.00
CA GLN A 712 24.73 1.56 -25.75
C GLN A 712 24.77 2.11 -27.18
N GLY A 713 25.99 2.30 -27.70
CA GLY A 713 26.21 2.75 -29.07
C GLY A 713 27.65 3.21 -29.28
N ALA A 714 27.81 4.29 -30.05
CA ALA A 714 29.08 4.92 -30.33
C ALA A 714 28.92 6.43 -30.53
N ILE A 715 29.98 7.18 -30.22
CA ILE A 715 30.11 8.63 -30.36
C ILE A 715 31.19 8.98 -31.41
N GLU A 716 30.93 10.00 -32.23
CA GLU A 716 31.83 10.49 -33.27
C GLU A 716 32.08 12.01 -33.12
N ALA A 717 33.34 12.44 -33.14
CA ALA A 717 33.68 13.86 -33.09
C ALA A 717 33.86 14.45 -34.51
N PRO A 718 33.35 15.67 -34.79
CA PRO A 718 33.45 16.27 -36.12
C PRO A 718 34.86 16.75 -36.48
N THR A 719 35.77 16.86 -35.50
CA THR A 719 37.18 17.19 -35.72
C THR A 719 38.08 16.36 -34.79
N ALA A 720 39.35 16.20 -35.15
CA ALA A 720 40.32 15.51 -34.30
C ALA A 720 40.86 16.45 -33.22
N GLY A 721 40.99 15.95 -31.98
CA GLY A 721 41.51 16.72 -30.85
C GLY A 721 41.14 16.14 -29.49
N ALA A 722 41.49 16.87 -28.43
CA ALA A 722 41.02 16.57 -27.07
C ALA A 722 39.63 17.19 -26.86
N TYR A 723 38.70 16.37 -26.38
CA TYR A 723 37.35 16.77 -25.97
C TYR A 723 37.18 16.49 -24.48
N THR A 724 36.55 17.42 -23.76
CA THR A 724 36.09 17.16 -22.39
C THR A 724 34.69 16.56 -22.47
N LEU A 725 34.54 15.29 -22.11
CA LEU A 725 33.24 14.68 -21.87
C LEU A 725 32.79 15.00 -20.45
N THR A 726 31.51 15.32 -20.25
CA THR A 726 30.91 15.62 -18.96
C THR A 726 29.61 14.84 -18.80
N LEU A 727 29.43 14.19 -17.66
CA LEU A 727 28.19 13.55 -17.24
C LEU A 727 27.57 14.44 -16.14
N ARG A 728 26.35 14.95 -16.37
CA ARG A 728 25.53 15.63 -15.36
C ARG A 728 24.45 14.65 -14.89
N THR A 729 24.31 14.45 -13.59
CA THR A 729 23.40 13.45 -13.00
C THR A 729 23.12 13.72 -11.52
N ASP A 730 21.98 13.26 -11.00
CA ASP A 730 21.63 13.29 -9.56
C ASP A 730 21.77 11.91 -8.88
N GLY A 731 21.42 10.85 -9.61
CA GLY A 731 21.57 9.44 -9.22
C GLY A 731 22.96 8.83 -9.45
N ASP A 732 23.08 7.51 -9.20
CA ASP A 732 24.33 6.75 -9.42
C ASP A 732 24.51 6.46 -10.92
N ALA A 733 25.67 6.82 -11.49
CA ALA A 733 25.90 6.70 -12.94
C ALA A 733 27.33 6.31 -13.35
N VAL A 734 27.48 5.62 -14.48
CA VAL A 734 28.78 5.22 -15.04
C VAL A 734 28.80 5.43 -16.55
N LEU A 735 29.75 6.25 -17.02
CA LEU A 735 30.06 6.42 -18.45
C LEU A 735 31.29 5.57 -18.81
N ARG A 736 31.20 4.85 -19.93
CA ARG A 736 32.32 4.13 -20.55
C ARG A 736 32.60 4.63 -21.97
N LEU A 737 33.87 4.61 -22.32
CA LEU A 737 34.36 4.92 -23.66
C LEU A 737 35.31 3.79 -24.07
N ASP A 738 35.03 3.11 -25.19
CA ASP A 738 35.72 1.88 -25.64
C ASP A 738 35.82 0.79 -24.56
N GLY A 739 34.78 0.68 -23.73
CA GLY A 739 34.68 -0.30 -22.64
C GLY A 739 35.39 0.09 -21.33
N GLU A 740 36.28 1.08 -21.34
CA GLU A 740 36.90 1.62 -20.13
C GLU A 740 35.95 2.58 -19.40
N SER A 741 35.85 2.47 -18.08
CA SER A 741 34.92 3.30 -17.28
C SER A 741 35.56 4.64 -16.92
N VAL A 742 35.37 5.62 -17.80
CA VAL A 742 36.02 6.94 -17.76
C VAL A 742 35.39 7.93 -16.78
N ILE A 743 34.11 7.74 -16.40
CA ILE A 743 33.47 8.45 -15.28
C ILE A 743 32.67 7.45 -14.45
N GLN A 744 32.82 7.53 -13.13
CA GLN A 744 31.93 6.88 -12.16
C GLN A 744 31.41 7.98 -11.23
N HIS A 745 30.14 8.34 -11.39
CA HIS A 745 29.45 9.29 -10.54
C HIS A 745 28.70 8.55 -9.44
N LYS A 746 28.69 9.12 -8.23
CA LYS A 746 27.91 8.62 -7.12
C LYS A 746 26.89 9.67 -6.70
N GLY A 747 25.62 9.32 -6.82
CA GLY A 747 24.51 10.24 -6.64
C GLY A 747 24.36 10.75 -5.20
N THR A 748 23.74 11.93 -5.10
CA THR A 748 23.36 12.56 -3.83
C THR A 748 21.91 13.06 -3.81
N GLY A 749 21.12 12.80 -4.86
CA GLY A 749 19.75 13.33 -5.01
C GLY A 749 19.70 14.82 -5.38
N GLU A 750 20.81 15.35 -5.91
CA GLU A 750 21.00 16.73 -6.34
C GLU A 750 21.89 16.71 -7.59
N PRO A 751 21.54 17.37 -8.71
CA PRO A 751 22.29 17.28 -9.96
C PRO A 751 23.72 17.82 -9.87
N ALA A 752 24.70 16.94 -10.06
CA ALA A 752 26.12 17.25 -10.04
C ALA A 752 26.81 16.84 -11.34
N GLU A 753 27.96 17.44 -11.62
CA GLU A 753 28.76 17.14 -12.82
C GLU A 753 30.01 16.34 -12.51
N SER A 754 30.47 15.56 -13.48
CA SER A 754 31.80 14.96 -13.49
C SER A 754 32.33 14.94 -14.92
N SER A 755 33.63 15.18 -15.09
CA SER A 755 34.23 15.41 -16.41
C SER A 755 35.55 14.67 -16.59
N VAL A 756 35.87 14.33 -17.84
CA VAL A 756 37.10 13.65 -18.25
C VAL A 756 37.55 14.13 -19.63
N GLU A 757 38.85 14.29 -19.86
CA GLU A 757 39.40 14.56 -21.18
C GLU A 757 39.59 13.25 -21.96
N ALA A 758 39.13 13.21 -23.21
CA ALA A 758 39.27 12.10 -24.13
C ALA A 758 39.73 12.61 -25.50
N ALA A 759 40.70 11.93 -26.10
CA ALA A 759 41.12 12.20 -27.48
C ALA A 759 40.15 11.57 -28.48
N PHE A 760 39.88 12.28 -29.58
CA PHE A 760 39.09 11.81 -30.71
C PHE A 760 39.83 12.05 -32.04
N GLU A 761 39.57 11.18 -33.00
CA GLU A 761 40.01 11.32 -34.40
C GLU A 761 38.78 11.57 -35.29
N ALA A 762 38.90 12.46 -36.27
CA ALA A 762 37.79 12.85 -37.13
C ALA A 762 37.33 11.67 -38.01
N GLY A 763 36.04 11.35 -37.99
CA GLY A 763 35.47 10.20 -38.70
C GLY A 763 35.70 8.85 -38.01
N VAL A 764 36.23 8.83 -36.78
CA VAL A 764 36.43 7.60 -36.00
C VAL A 764 35.40 7.53 -34.87
N LYS A 765 34.52 6.53 -34.96
CA LYS A 765 33.53 6.21 -33.92
C LYS A 765 34.20 5.51 -32.74
N ARG A 766 33.94 5.99 -31.53
CA ARG A 766 34.36 5.38 -30.26
C ARG A 766 33.14 4.77 -29.56
N THR A 767 33.27 3.58 -28.98
CA THR A 767 32.15 2.86 -28.35
C THR A 767 31.71 3.60 -27.08
N LEU A 768 30.40 3.73 -26.87
CA LEU A 768 29.81 4.46 -25.77
C LEU A 768 28.82 3.58 -25.00
N ASP A 769 29.02 3.41 -23.69
CA ASP A 769 28.03 2.81 -22.79
C ASP A 769 27.76 3.75 -21.62
N VAL A 770 26.49 3.97 -21.26
CA VAL A 770 26.09 4.72 -20.06
C VAL A 770 25.12 3.88 -19.23
N VAL A 771 25.39 3.79 -17.93
CA VAL A 771 24.49 3.19 -16.92
C VAL A 771 24.03 4.29 -15.98
N TYR A 772 22.75 4.30 -15.62
CA TYR A 772 22.15 5.21 -14.65
C TYR A 772 21.17 4.46 -13.72
N HIS A 773 21.05 4.91 -12.48
CA HIS A 773 20.13 4.40 -11.49
C HIS A 773 19.49 5.56 -10.71
N GLU A 774 18.16 5.63 -10.78
CA GLU A 774 17.34 6.52 -9.98
C GLU A 774 16.97 5.89 -8.63
N GLY A 775 16.98 6.68 -7.56
CA GLY A 775 16.64 6.28 -6.20
C GLY A 775 15.27 6.78 -5.73
N ASP A 776 15.18 8.09 -5.49
CA ASP A 776 13.97 8.82 -5.09
C ASP A 776 14.10 10.33 -5.34
N GLY A 777 13.16 10.94 -6.09
CA GLY A 777 13.11 12.39 -6.33
C GLY A 777 13.02 12.82 -7.80
N PRO A 778 13.73 13.88 -8.23
CA PRO A 778 13.96 14.15 -9.65
C PRO A 778 14.98 13.15 -10.21
N ALA A 779 14.91 12.88 -11.52
CA ALA A 779 15.79 11.94 -12.20
C ALA A 779 16.44 12.58 -13.44
N ILE A 780 17.67 13.05 -13.29
CA ILE A 780 18.43 13.79 -14.31
C ILE A 780 19.65 12.97 -14.74
N VAL A 781 19.85 12.82 -16.05
CA VAL A 781 21.09 12.30 -16.64
C VAL A 781 21.32 12.87 -18.04
N GLN A 782 22.46 13.53 -18.24
CA GLN A 782 22.85 14.17 -19.50
C GLN A 782 24.32 13.90 -19.84
N ILE A 783 24.63 13.67 -21.11
CA ILE A 783 26.01 13.67 -21.63
C ILE A 783 26.31 14.94 -22.43
N LEU A 784 27.31 15.69 -21.97
CA LEU A 784 27.77 16.93 -22.57
C LEU A 784 29.22 16.78 -23.05
N TRP A 785 29.60 17.59 -24.04
CA TRP A 785 30.97 17.69 -24.53
C TRP A 785 31.41 19.14 -24.79
N SER A 786 32.72 19.38 -24.76
CA SER A 786 33.36 20.58 -25.31
C SER A 786 34.68 20.20 -25.98
N GLY A 787 35.13 20.97 -26.97
CA GLY A 787 36.34 20.64 -27.73
C GLY A 787 36.66 21.66 -28.82
N PRO A 788 37.50 21.31 -29.81
CA PRO A 788 37.90 22.22 -30.89
C PRO A 788 36.69 22.77 -31.65
N GLY A 789 36.43 24.08 -31.50
CA GLY A 789 35.29 24.76 -32.13
C GLY A 789 33.92 24.44 -31.54
N ILE A 790 33.83 23.74 -30.39
CA ILE A 790 32.57 23.34 -29.75
C ILE A 790 32.57 23.80 -28.29
N GLU A 791 31.70 24.77 -27.98
CA GLU A 791 31.38 25.17 -26.61
C GLU A 791 30.61 24.07 -25.87
N LYS A 792 30.63 24.09 -24.53
CA LYS A 792 30.04 23.03 -23.71
C LYS A 792 28.54 22.88 -24.00
N SER A 793 28.17 21.74 -24.57
CA SER A 793 26.84 21.46 -25.10
C SER A 793 26.51 19.96 -24.97
N VAL A 794 25.23 19.61 -25.01
CA VAL A 794 24.77 18.21 -25.08
C VAL A 794 25.33 17.55 -26.35
N VAL A 795 25.70 16.26 -26.27
CA VAL A 795 26.15 15.52 -27.46
C VAL A 795 24.97 15.32 -28.43
N PRO A 796 25.00 15.88 -29.66
CA PRO A 796 23.85 15.87 -30.55
C PRO A 796 23.62 14.51 -31.19
N ALA A 797 22.38 14.20 -31.57
CA ALA A 797 22.00 12.93 -32.18
C ALA A 797 22.80 12.56 -33.45
N GLY A 798 23.25 13.56 -34.22
CA GLY A 798 24.11 13.35 -35.39
C GLY A 798 25.54 12.89 -35.08
N ALA A 799 25.98 12.99 -33.82
CA ALA A 799 27.24 12.47 -33.31
C ALA A 799 27.10 11.10 -32.63
N LEU A 800 25.88 10.54 -32.55
CA LEU A 800 25.57 9.29 -31.85
C LEU A 800 25.01 8.25 -32.82
N SER A 801 25.45 7.00 -32.68
CA SER A 801 24.81 5.87 -33.36
C SER A 801 24.78 4.60 -32.53
N THR A 802 23.66 3.92 -32.57
CA THR A 802 23.38 2.61 -31.97
C THR A 802 24.37 1.51 -32.43
N PRO A 803 24.45 0.36 -31.75
CA PRO A 803 25.36 -0.73 -32.13
C PRO A 803 25.11 -1.33 -33.52
N ASN A 804 23.92 -1.14 -34.10
CA ASN A 804 23.60 -1.56 -35.48
C ASN A 804 23.66 -0.41 -36.50
N GLY A 805 24.10 0.79 -36.09
CA GLY A 805 24.38 1.93 -36.97
C GLY A 805 23.24 2.91 -37.22
N ALA A 806 22.04 2.70 -36.66
CA ALA A 806 20.99 3.72 -36.66
C ALA A 806 21.35 4.92 -35.76
N PRO A 807 20.86 6.15 -36.05
CA PRO A 807 21.14 7.34 -35.21
C PRO A 807 20.66 7.20 -33.76
N GLY A 808 21.33 7.85 -32.82
CA GLY A 808 21.01 7.80 -31.39
C GLY A 808 21.71 6.67 -30.63
N LEU A 809 21.16 6.26 -29.47
CA LEU A 809 21.68 5.19 -28.61
C LEU A 809 20.59 4.17 -28.30
N ALA A 810 20.96 2.89 -28.23
CA ALA A 810 20.04 1.80 -27.87
C ALA A 810 19.86 1.79 -26.35
N ALA A 811 18.63 1.97 -25.88
CA ALA A 811 18.28 2.20 -24.49
C ALA A 811 17.44 1.04 -23.92
N ALA A 812 17.73 0.62 -22.69
CA ALA A 812 17.00 -0.41 -21.97
C ALA A 812 16.76 -0.01 -20.50
N TYR A 813 15.50 0.23 -20.14
CA TYR A 813 15.05 0.67 -18.81
C TYR A 813 14.49 -0.49 -17.96
N ARG A 814 14.51 -0.38 -16.62
CA ARG A 814 14.07 -1.42 -15.66
C ARG A 814 13.49 -0.82 -14.39
N ASN A 815 12.46 -1.47 -13.83
CA ASN A 815 11.80 -1.11 -12.57
C ASN A 815 12.62 -1.43 -11.32
N ARG A 816 13.51 -2.41 -11.40
CA ARG A 816 14.55 -2.67 -10.43
C ARG A 816 15.83 -3.10 -11.11
N TRP A 817 16.95 -2.79 -10.47
CA TRP A 817 18.24 -3.33 -10.85
C TRP A 817 18.23 -4.87 -10.77
N TYR A 818 18.74 -5.52 -11.83
CA TYR A 818 18.68 -6.97 -12.13
C TYR A 818 17.39 -7.53 -12.77
N GLU A 819 16.37 -6.73 -13.07
CA GLU A 819 15.22 -7.19 -13.86
C GLU A 819 15.54 -7.26 -15.37
N ASP A 820 14.72 -7.99 -16.13
CA ASP A 820 14.68 -7.89 -17.59
C ASP A 820 14.13 -6.49 -17.99
N PRO A 821 14.41 -5.98 -19.20
CA PRO A 821 13.99 -4.63 -19.60
C PRO A 821 12.46 -4.44 -19.64
N VAL A 822 11.96 -3.39 -18.99
CA VAL A 822 10.53 -3.00 -19.00
C VAL A 822 10.18 -2.14 -20.21
N LEU A 823 11.20 -1.51 -20.80
CA LEU A 823 11.10 -0.67 -22.00
C LEU A 823 12.46 -0.68 -22.70
N GLU A 824 12.48 -1.03 -23.99
CA GLU A 824 13.64 -0.86 -24.86
C GLU A 824 13.27 0.07 -26.03
N ARG A 825 14.16 1.02 -26.35
CA ARG A 825 13.96 1.99 -27.45
C ARG A 825 15.28 2.53 -28.00
N ILE A 826 15.21 3.45 -28.95
CA ILE A 826 16.36 4.24 -29.39
C ILE A 826 16.14 5.68 -28.90
N ASP A 827 17.04 6.19 -28.08
CA ASP A 827 17.04 7.59 -27.65
C ASP A 827 17.96 8.41 -28.56
N PRO A 828 17.49 9.53 -29.16
CA PRO A 828 18.27 10.28 -30.13
C PRO A 828 19.48 10.98 -29.50
N ALA A 829 19.34 11.46 -28.26
CA ALA A 829 20.41 11.99 -27.43
C ALA A 829 20.22 11.51 -25.99
N LEU A 830 21.29 11.54 -25.19
CA LEU A 830 21.22 11.28 -23.76
C LEU A 830 21.16 12.64 -23.05
N ASP A 831 19.94 13.17 -22.99
CA ASP A 831 19.61 14.51 -22.53
C ASP A 831 18.29 14.47 -21.75
N PHE A 832 18.34 13.90 -20.54
CA PHE A 832 17.15 13.66 -19.73
C PHE A 832 17.17 14.47 -18.45
N GLU A 833 16.11 15.25 -18.26
CA GLU A 833 15.73 15.83 -16.98
C GLU A 833 14.28 15.42 -16.71
N TRP A 834 14.07 14.22 -16.14
CA TRP A 834 12.74 13.79 -15.69
C TRP A 834 12.45 14.48 -14.34
N PRO A 835 11.51 15.43 -14.26
CA PRO A 835 11.27 16.19 -13.04
C PRO A 835 10.66 15.33 -11.93
N ALA A 836 10.87 15.75 -10.69
CA ALA A 836 10.29 15.08 -9.52
C ALA A 836 8.77 15.00 -9.62
N VAL A 837 8.21 13.83 -9.30
CA VAL A 837 6.81 13.44 -9.59
C VAL A 837 5.79 14.34 -8.88
N ASP A 838 5.40 15.47 -9.48
CA ASP A 838 4.38 16.33 -8.87
C ASP A 838 2.95 15.84 -9.13
N LEU A 839 2.56 14.80 -8.39
CA LEU A 839 1.19 14.26 -8.34
C LEU A 839 0.14 15.26 -7.83
N LYS A 840 0.48 16.54 -7.61
CA LYS A 840 -0.50 17.64 -7.52
C LYS A 840 -1.15 17.97 -8.87
N ALA A 841 -0.58 17.55 -10.00
CA ALA A 841 -1.23 17.61 -11.31
C ALA A 841 -2.62 16.94 -11.24
N PRO A 842 -3.70 17.63 -11.65
CA PRO A 842 -5.06 17.26 -11.25
C PRO A 842 -5.62 16.10 -12.09
N LYS A 843 -5.47 14.88 -11.56
CA LYS A 843 -6.11 13.69 -12.14
C LYS A 843 -7.62 13.71 -11.87
N ALA A 844 -8.42 13.66 -12.94
CA ALA A 844 -9.84 13.32 -12.85
C ALA A 844 -9.99 11.80 -12.96
N GLU A 845 -10.89 11.21 -12.17
CA GLU A 845 -11.17 9.78 -12.23
C GLU A 845 -12.67 9.49 -12.17
N LEU A 846 -13.07 8.38 -12.78
CA LEU A 846 -14.35 7.74 -12.51
C LEU A 846 -14.31 7.10 -11.12
N ARG A 847 -14.97 7.70 -10.13
CA ARG A 847 -14.89 7.24 -8.74
C ARG A 847 -15.89 6.14 -8.39
N SER A 848 -15.36 5.04 -7.87
CA SER A 848 -15.89 4.45 -6.64
C SER A 848 -15.28 5.19 -5.43
N HIS A 849 -15.96 5.19 -4.27
CA HIS A 849 -15.57 6.02 -3.12
C HIS A 849 -14.36 5.47 -2.34
N GLY A 850 -13.11 5.55 -2.86
CA GLY A 850 -12.00 4.85 -2.20
C GLY A 850 -10.53 5.11 -2.55
N ARG A 851 -10.12 6.28 -3.08
CA ARG A 851 -8.72 6.69 -3.37
C ARG A 851 -7.90 5.77 -4.32
N ILE A 852 -7.45 6.38 -5.42
CA ILE A 852 -6.56 5.84 -6.46
C ILE A 852 -5.39 4.95 -5.98
N ARG A 853 -5.25 3.78 -6.63
CA ARG A 853 -3.97 3.36 -7.21
C ARG A 853 -4.17 3.15 -8.72
N PRO A 854 -3.31 3.70 -9.60
CA PRO A 854 -3.48 3.62 -11.06
C PRO A 854 -2.92 2.30 -11.65
N GLN A 855 -2.98 1.18 -10.94
CA GLN A 855 -2.20 -0.03 -11.28
C GLN A 855 -3.02 -1.24 -11.71
N ARG A 856 -4.37 -1.24 -11.58
CA ARG A 856 -5.19 -2.45 -11.76
C ARG A 856 -6.62 -2.16 -12.22
N CYS A 857 -7.26 -3.15 -12.85
CA CYS A 857 -8.68 -3.11 -13.25
C CYS A 857 -9.71 -3.15 -12.09
N GLU A 858 -9.24 -3.23 -10.85
CA GLU A 858 -10.04 -3.44 -9.64
C GLU A 858 -10.99 -2.26 -9.29
N THR A 859 -10.82 -1.09 -9.92
CA THR A 859 -11.67 0.09 -9.71
C THR A 859 -12.84 0.24 -10.69
N PHE A 860 -12.92 -0.60 -11.73
CA PHE A 860 -13.82 -0.39 -12.86
C PHE A 860 -15.29 -0.61 -12.44
N LEU A 861 -16.18 0.23 -12.97
CA LEU A 861 -17.63 0.09 -12.80
C LEU A 861 -18.22 -0.74 -13.95
N PRO A 862 -19.21 -1.63 -13.70
CA PRO A 862 -19.93 -2.33 -14.76
C PRO A 862 -20.63 -1.37 -15.74
N VAL A 863 -20.79 -1.78 -17.00
CA VAL A 863 -21.45 -1.03 -18.08
C VAL A 863 -22.75 -1.73 -18.47
N SER A 864 -23.77 -0.97 -18.91
CA SER A 864 -25.03 -1.52 -19.42
C SER A 864 -25.40 -0.89 -20.76
N PHE A 865 -25.82 -1.74 -21.69
CA PHE A 865 -26.28 -1.35 -23.02
C PHE A 865 -27.79 -1.15 -23.00
N GLY A 866 -28.20 0.00 -22.47
CA GLY A 866 -29.58 0.45 -22.33
C GLY A 866 -29.84 1.13 -20.99
N PRO A 867 -31.09 1.59 -20.75
CA PRO A 867 -31.52 2.01 -19.43
C PRO A 867 -31.46 0.82 -18.45
N ALA A 868 -30.62 0.93 -17.43
CA ALA A 868 -30.45 -0.09 -16.42
C ALA A 868 -31.59 0.03 -15.40
N THR A 869 -32.72 -0.61 -15.68
CA THR A 869 -33.76 -0.86 -14.68
C THR A 869 -33.22 -1.82 -13.63
N VAL A 870 -32.62 -1.26 -12.58
CA VAL A 870 -32.32 -1.95 -11.33
C VAL A 870 -33.65 -2.25 -10.63
N ASP A 871 -34.43 -3.17 -11.20
CA ASP A 871 -35.75 -3.61 -10.73
C ASP A 871 -35.60 -4.52 -9.50
N HIS A 872 -34.97 -3.96 -8.48
CA HIS A 872 -34.72 -4.57 -7.19
C HIS A 872 -35.49 -3.76 -6.16
N ALA A 873 -36.80 -4.02 -6.12
CA ALA A 873 -37.67 -3.61 -5.03
C ALA A 873 -37.29 -4.38 -3.75
N TYR A 874 -36.15 -4.01 -3.15
CA TYR A 874 -35.69 -4.59 -1.90
C TYR A 874 -36.76 -4.43 -0.83
N THR A 875 -37.22 -5.55 -0.27
CA THR A 875 -38.09 -5.50 0.90
C THR A 875 -37.24 -5.14 2.10
N VAL A 876 -37.09 -3.84 2.36
CA VAL A 876 -36.32 -3.34 3.50
C VAL A 876 -37.09 -3.66 4.78
N ARG A 877 -36.67 -4.69 5.51
CA ARG A 877 -37.16 -4.91 6.88
C ARG A 877 -36.41 -3.95 7.79
N LEU A 878 -37.10 -2.89 8.19
CA LEU A 878 -36.63 -1.87 9.11
C LEU A 878 -36.83 -2.34 10.55
N HIS A 879 -35.74 -2.48 11.29
CA HIS A 879 -35.77 -2.68 12.73
C HIS A 879 -35.73 -1.31 13.41
N PHE A 880 -36.84 -0.95 14.06
CA PHE A 880 -37.01 0.31 14.78
C PHE A 880 -36.87 0.10 16.29
N ALA A 881 -36.21 1.05 16.95
CA ALA A 881 -36.38 1.30 18.37
C ALA A 881 -36.73 2.79 18.56
N GLU A 882 -37.87 3.10 19.20
CA GLU A 882 -38.06 4.41 19.82
C GLU A 882 -37.34 4.38 21.16
N ILE A 883 -36.12 4.93 21.21
CA ILE A 883 -35.46 5.25 22.48
C ILE A 883 -35.99 6.62 22.93
N ASP A 884 -36.64 6.65 24.10
CA ASP A 884 -37.03 7.90 24.74
C ASP A 884 -35.80 8.82 24.88
N PRO A 885 -35.89 10.11 24.46
CA PRO A 885 -34.73 11.00 24.49
C PRO A 885 -34.27 11.22 25.93
N LEU A 886 -33.12 10.61 26.27
CA LEU A 886 -32.52 10.71 27.61
C LEU A 886 -32.31 12.18 27.97
N SER A 887 -33.03 12.64 29.00
CA SER A 887 -32.96 14.01 29.49
C SER A 887 -31.51 14.41 29.79
N PRO A 888 -30.99 15.52 29.22
CA PRO A 888 -29.61 15.98 29.46
C PRO A 888 -29.25 16.22 30.95
N ALA A 889 -30.25 16.26 31.84
CA ALA A 889 -30.06 16.39 33.28
C ALA A 889 -29.46 15.15 33.97
N SER A 890 -29.46 13.97 33.34
CA SER A 890 -29.01 12.72 33.98
C SER A 890 -27.49 12.55 34.10
N VAL A 891 -26.71 13.22 33.24
CA VAL A 891 -25.24 13.00 33.11
C VAL A 891 -24.42 13.84 34.12
N CYS A 892 -25.04 14.76 34.87
CA CYS A 892 -24.33 15.79 35.64
C CYS A 892 -24.54 15.74 37.16
N SER A 893 -24.44 14.55 37.80
CA SER A 893 -24.59 14.47 39.28
C SER A 893 -23.84 13.37 40.05
N THR A 894 -22.69 12.84 39.59
CA THR A 894 -21.77 12.04 40.45
C THR A 894 -20.28 12.21 40.14
N TRP A 895 -19.72 13.42 40.36
CA TRP A 895 -18.28 13.60 40.56
C TRP A 895 -17.99 13.84 42.06
N PRO A 896 -17.33 12.91 42.78
CA PRO A 896 -16.95 13.14 44.17
C PRO A 896 -15.89 14.24 44.28
N SER A 897 -16.23 15.35 44.93
CA SER A 897 -15.34 16.51 45.11
C SER A 897 -14.22 16.22 46.10
N ARG A 898 -13.14 15.58 45.61
CA ARG A 898 -11.96 15.24 46.41
C ARG A 898 -11.28 16.53 46.91
N ALA A 899 -11.19 16.68 48.23
CA ALA A 899 -10.71 17.90 48.87
C ALA A 899 -9.25 18.23 48.50
N LYS A 900 -8.96 19.53 48.29
CA LYS A 900 -7.59 20.03 48.07
C LYS A 900 -6.77 19.99 49.37
N PRO A 901 -5.59 19.36 49.39
CA PRO A 901 -4.60 19.61 50.44
C PRO A 901 -4.02 21.03 50.28
N SER A 902 -3.81 21.73 51.39
CA SER A 902 -3.05 22.99 51.42
C SER A 902 -1.55 22.72 51.45
N SER A 903 -0.76 23.42 50.63
CA SER A 903 0.71 23.43 50.70
C SER A 903 1.25 24.85 50.89
N THR A 904 2.34 24.97 51.66
CA THR A 904 2.80 26.26 52.22
C THR A 904 4.18 26.69 51.72
N THR A 905 4.27 27.97 51.33
CA THR A 905 5.42 28.90 51.48
C THR A 905 6.79 28.64 50.83
N SER A 906 7.16 29.57 49.92
CA SER A 906 8.52 30.12 49.65
C SER A 906 9.52 29.23 48.85
N THR A 907 10.47 29.72 48.05
CA THR A 907 11.10 31.07 47.78
C THR A 907 11.50 31.23 46.30
N SER A 908 11.76 32.41 45.67
CA SER A 908 11.58 33.83 46.08
C SER A 908 11.73 34.91 44.95
N ARG A 909 12.83 34.92 44.18
CA ARG A 909 13.35 36.10 43.41
C ARG A 909 12.45 36.68 42.28
N LYS A 910 11.72 37.74 42.66
CA LYS A 910 11.45 39.00 41.93
C LYS A 910 12.72 39.66 41.30
N PRO A 911 12.63 40.79 40.53
CA PRO A 911 11.45 41.48 39.94
C PRO A 911 11.64 42.01 38.48
N ARG A 912 10.54 42.41 37.82
CA ARG A 912 10.45 43.82 37.33
C ARG A 912 9.01 44.37 37.23
N THR A 913 8.88 45.53 37.86
CA THR A 913 7.83 46.57 37.93
C THR A 913 7.27 47.09 36.59
N ALA A 914 6.13 47.80 36.50
CA ALA A 914 4.98 48.03 37.41
C ALA A 914 3.94 48.99 36.78
N HIS A 915 2.76 49.16 37.44
CA HIS A 915 1.85 50.33 37.41
C HIS A 915 1.09 50.64 36.08
N ALA A 916 -0.13 51.21 36.08
CA ALA A 916 -1.08 51.59 37.14
C ALA A 916 -2.56 51.60 36.65
N SER A 917 -3.50 51.73 37.59
CA SER A 917 -4.95 52.06 37.41
C SER A 917 -5.17 53.57 37.73
N PRO A 918 -6.40 54.15 37.93
CA PRO A 918 -7.78 53.64 37.82
C PRO A 918 -8.82 54.63 37.18
N SER A 919 -10.13 54.29 37.27
CA SER A 919 -11.33 55.19 37.35
C SER A 919 -11.72 56.10 36.13
N SER A 920 -12.99 56.46 35.90
CA SER A 920 -14.31 56.06 36.49
C SER A 920 -15.51 56.56 35.64
N GLU A 921 -16.71 56.02 35.92
CA GLU A 921 -18.07 56.60 35.66
C GLU A 921 -18.56 56.69 34.18
N SER A 922 -19.86 56.58 33.84
CA SER A 922 -21.12 56.67 34.61
C SER A 922 -22.28 55.84 33.95
N SER A 923 -23.51 55.96 34.46
CA SER A 923 -24.77 55.45 33.86
C SER A 923 -25.88 56.50 34.01
N PRO A 924 -26.95 56.55 33.19
CA PRO A 924 -28.14 55.72 33.45
C PRO A 924 -29.10 55.39 32.25
N ALA A 925 -30.20 54.71 32.57
CA ALA A 925 -31.54 54.74 31.92
C ALA A 925 -31.96 53.68 30.87
N LEU A 926 -33.27 53.39 30.92
CA LEU A 926 -34.15 52.51 30.14
C LEU A 926 -35.38 53.38 29.70
N PRO A 927 -36.40 52.95 28.88
CA PRO A 927 -36.82 51.55 28.59
C PRO A 927 -37.37 51.22 27.17
N SER A 928 -37.60 49.91 26.92
CA SER A 928 -38.64 49.33 26.01
C SER A 928 -38.51 49.58 24.49
N THR A 929 -38.84 48.69 23.55
CA THR A 929 -39.44 47.32 23.50
C THR A 929 -38.54 46.40 22.60
N THR A 930 -38.84 45.20 22.07
CA THR A 930 -40.08 44.39 21.87
C THR A 930 -39.75 42.87 21.75
N THR A 931 -40.75 42.07 21.36
CA THR A 931 -40.78 40.63 21.07
C THR A 931 -39.73 40.06 20.09
N PRO A 932 -39.08 38.92 20.41
CA PRO A 932 -38.71 37.88 19.46
C PRO A 932 -39.85 36.83 19.28
N LYS A 933 -39.92 36.19 18.12
CA LYS A 933 -40.82 35.03 17.88
C LYS A 933 -40.15 33.72 18.31
N SER A 934 -40.91 32.78 18.83
CA SER A 934 -40.45 31.41 19.09
C SER A 934 -40.51 30.53 17.83
N PRO A 935 -39.45 29.78 17.50
CA PRO A 935 -39.60 28.49 16.83
C PRO A 935 -40.35 27.51 17.74
N SER A 936 -41.10 26.58 17.16
CA SER A 936 -41.80 25.53 17.91
C SER A 936 -40.86 24.40 18.32
N ASN A 937 -40.75 24.13 19.62
CA ASN A 937 -40.17 22.88 20.12
C ASN A 937 -41.11 21.70 19.82
N SER A 938 -40.99 21.13 18.63
CA SER A 938 -41.36 19.73 18.42
C SER A 938 -40.32 18.85 19.13
N PRO A 939 -40.70 17.79 19.86
CA PRO A 939 -39.72 16.83 20.36
C PRO A 939 -39.11 16.10 19.17
N CYS A 940 -37.78 16.17 19.00
CA CYS A 940 -37.09 15.40 17.97
C CYS A 940 -37.25 13.90 18.25
N LYS A 941 -38.08 13.21 17.46
CA LYS A 941 -38.16 11.75 17.50
C LYS A 941 -36.89 11.16 16.91
N ALA A 942 -36.11 10.48 17.73
CA ALA A 942 -35.03 9.63 17.26
C ALA A 942 -35.63 8.33 16.69
N LEU A 943 -35.68 8.20 15.37
CA LEU A 943 -35.87 6.89 14.75
C LEU A 943 -34.51 6.22 14.63
N GLN A 944 -34.37 5.05 15.26
CA GLN A 944 -33.26 4.16 15.01
C GLN A 944 -33.63 3.20 13.89
N MET A 945 -32.70 2.92 12.98
CA MET A 945 -32.97 2.16 11.77
C MET A 945 -31.79 1.24 11.46
N ALA A 946 -31.98 -0.05 11.72
CA ALA A 946 -31.13 -1.11 11.20
C ALA A 946 -31.87 -1.78 10.02
N CYS A 947 -31.21 -1.87 8.86
CA CYS A 947 -31.85 -2.27 7.61
C CYS A 947 -31.38 -3.66 7.18
N ARG A 948 -32.33 -4.59 6.98
CA ARG A 948 -32.09 -5.84 6.24
C ARG A 948 -32.70 -5.71 4.84
N LEU A 949 -31.85 -5.82 3.81
CA LEU A 949 -32.27 -5.97 2.42
C LEU A 949 -32.45 -7.46 2.11
N SER A 950 -33.40 -7.78 1.23
CA SER A 950 -33.50 -9.10 0.60
C SER A 950 -34.09 -8.96 -0.79
N SER A 951 -33.59 -9.74 -1.74
CA SER A 951 -34.13 -9.80 -3.10
C SER A 951 -35.10 -10.99 -3.25
N THR A 952 -36.22 -10.76 -3.94
CA THR A 952 -37.23 -11.79 -4.25
C THR A 952 -37.63 -11.70 -5.72
N PRO A 953 -37.49 -12.78 -6.52
CA PRO A 953 -37.85 -12.73 -7.95
C PRO A 953 -39.33 -12.41 -8.20
N SER A 954 -39.60 -11.25 -8.79
CA SER A 954 -40.93 -10.78 -9.19
C SER A 954 -41.43 -11.54 -10.43
N ASN A 955 -42.00 -12.73 -10.20
CA ASN A 955 -42.53 -13.58 -11.27
C ASN A 955 -43.89 -13.07 -11.82
N SER A 956 -43.92 -11.83 -12.31
CA SER A 956 -45.08 -11.13 -12.84
C SER A 956 -45.02 -11.02 -14.37
N LYS A 957 -45.77 -11.87 -15.07
CA LYS A 957 -46.05 -11.67 -16.50
C LYS A 957 -46.85 -10.38 -16.71
N PRO A 958 -46.63 -9.63 -17.82
CA PRO A 958 -47.40 -8.43 -18.10
C PRO A 958 -48.89 -8.76 -18.33
N GLY A 959 -49.75 -8.28 -17.45
CA GLY A 959 -51.21 -8.43 -17.52
C GLY A 959 -51.89 -7.09 -17.21
N SER A 960 -52.80 -6.65 -18.07
CA SER A 960 -53.38 -5.32 -18.02
C SER A 960 -54.51 -5.17 -17.00
N SER A 961 -54.40 -4.21 -16.08
CA SER A 961 -55.48 -3.26 -15.71
C SER A 961 -55.09 -2.34 -14.55
N ALA A 962 -55.50 -1.07 -14.66
CA ALA A 962 -55.73 -0.18 -13.51
C ALA A 962 -57.10 -0.57 -12.88
N PRO A 963 -57.42 -0.28 -11.59
CA PRO A 963 -57.25 1.05 -10.99
C PRO A 963 -56.94 1.10 -9.46
N GLY A 964 -56.90 2.31 -8.88
CA GLY A 964 -57.43 2.52 -7.52
C GLY A 964 -56.49 3.09 -6.45
N TYR A 965 -55.99 4.33 -6.60
CA TYR A 965 -55.51 5.09 -5.43
C TYR A 965 -56.69 5.50 -4.55
N THR A 966 -56.64 5.15 -3.25
CA THR A 966 -57.58 5.65 -2.23
C THR A 966 -56.78 6.34 -1.13
N GLN A 967 -56.99 7.64 -0.93
CA GLN A 967 -56.46 8.34 0.24
C GLN A 967 -57.23 7.92 1.49
N ILE A 968 -56.53 7.70 2.60
CA ILE A 968 -57.13 7.56 3.93
C ILE A 968 -56.64 8.73 4.78
N THR A 969 -57.57 9.58 5.22
CA THR A 969 -57.33 10.62 6.23
C THR A 969 -57.54 10.06 7.64
N PRO A 970 -56.82 10.57 8.66
CA PRO A 970 -56.97 10.11 10.04
C PRO A 970 -58.26 10.62 10.68
N SER A 971 -58.82 9.85 11.63
CA SER A 971 -59.92 10.26 12.50
C SER A 971 -59.77 9.67 13.91
N ASP A 972 -60.41 10.32 14.89
CA ASP A 972 -60.00 10.33 16.29
C ASP A 972 -60.21 9.07 17.14
N HIS A 973 -59.34 8.95 18.14
CA HIS A 973 -59.53 8.43 19.51
C HIS A 973 -60.70 7.47 19.82
N GLY A 974 -60.34 6.23 20.20
CA GLY A 974 -61.14 5.36 21.05
C GLY A 974 -60.25 4.63 22.07
N SER A 975 -60.63 4.55 23.35
CA SER A 975 -59.79 4.02 24.43
C SER A 975 -60.25 2.65 24.93
N SER A 976 -59.31 1.76 25.30
CA SER A 976 -59.23 1.16 26.65
C SER A 976 -58.24 -0.02 26.80
N SER A 977 -57.60 -0.05 27.97
CA SER A 977 -57.10 -1.23 28.73
C SER A 977 -56.31 -2.39 28.07
N ARG A 978 -55.02 -2.42 28.40
CA ARG A 978 -54.26 -3.56 28.99
C ARG A 978 -54.34 -4.95 28.33
N GLY A 979 -53.31 -5.25 27.54
CA GLY A 979 -52.77 -6.61 27.31
C GLY A 979 -51.24 -6.50 27.19
N ALA A 980 -50.47 -7.50 27.64
CA ALA A 980 -49.01 -7.44 27.60
C ALA A 980 -48.45 -7.92 26.25
N PRO A 981 -47.37 -7.31 25.71
CA PRO A 981 -46.71 -7.79 24.52
C PRO A 981 -45.77 -8.97 24.82
N ARG A 982 -45.71 -9.89 23.87
CA ARG A 982 -44.51 -10.64 23.49
C ARG A 982 -44.46 -10.67 21.98
N ASP A 983 -43.23 -10.71 21.47
CA ASP A 983 -42.83 -10.85 20.07
C ASP A 983 -43.20 -9.68 19.14
#